data_AF-A0A8T2I2M2-F1
#
_entry.id   AF-A0A8T2I2M2-F1
#
_cell.length_a   1.000
_cell.length_b   1.000
_cell.length_c   1.000
_cell.angle_alpha   90.00
_cell.angle_beta   90.00
_cell.angle_gamma   90.00
#
_symmetry.space_group_name_H-M   'P 1'
#
loop_
_entity.id
_entity.type
_entity.pdbx_description
1 polymer ?
#
loop_
_entity_poly.entity_id
_entity_poly.type
_entity_poly.pdbx_seq_one_letter_code
_entity_poly.pdbx_strand_id
1 'polypeptide(L)'
;MFVPRKPDAEIARKELVVCGIFGFYNYRQSHSHADIIDILLTGLRRLEYRGYDSAGLAVDTFPVPLVVDTTTLPSSKQQEQENEENNSRPLIIKACGKISDLETQVKHDLSELKIDGNVEFEVHAGIAHTRWATHGPPSVVNAHPHTSGAGEGHEFLVVHNGIITNFRALKDFLVHHGETFESETDTEVIPKLFKWIYNSLSEPVTFSQLVMDVMSQLEGAYALLVKSTHYPGEMVACKRGSPLIMGVKKPSTSSTGTGAEPALVNDGGDQKENGNLESPAAAGGGDGLAVGPRDNPAAKRRPGVEYFLASDASAVVEHTKRVVVLEDGDVVVMRRGTYEIFNFGDGGGGGSGLASTAAAAASAPLPRALQTLNMEVSSIMKGGYDHFMLKEIFEQPETVLQTMRGRVRFRQDAPAAEVAAAAGSPVAWTLNEAGNNNKIGGITANATIRISATTPTKPNGYSLPPPPEIKMVPPAPAASVAVAAAAASTPKEERIKLGGLAEHIETIRTGRRLIFVACGTSFHACLAARQALEHLVGIPVAMELASDLLDRAPPIFRDDTCVFVSQSGETADTLRALEYARAKGALCVGLTNTVGSAIARNTHAGVHINAGCEIGVASTKAYTSQIVVMVMMALALSADRVSQQAHREEIIDGLGQLPCALRAALRLDTQVRDLATRLKDEQSLLVFGRGYNYATALEAALKVKEVTLMHSEGILAGEMKHGPLALVDEHMPILVVATLDSMHGKMLSVIQQLKARGARLVVLCCEGDSEVEHAAGKDAVLVRVPKLPDCLQPVVNAVPLQLLAYHLAVLRGHNVDQPRNLAKSVTTWAREACLNLYSLRINTLHSTRELQAPVFNGQRPRPHRAARQHKNSVLAVATNPNLGVGGSAVNVRAQRLNQRLNEDLWQEKMQGMVPVTPLCVPREEALRLKKWKPAVHHLTKKQLWEKIRSEAAEHAKSEPVLASFLHMSVIMHATPEKSLAFLLSNKLQSPTLLGTQLMRLIIEAYEDDHELLEAAVADLQAVKDRDPACETYVQCLLFFKGFQAIQVQRVSHWMWSKGRKALALALQSRMSEVFSVDIHPAATLGRGLLMDHATSIVIGETAVVGDNVSMLHHVTLGGSGTGSGTRHPTIGNGVLLGAGVSVLGPVVIGHCSKVGAGSVVVSDIEANSVAVGVPAKVVKKLDEGSEPNRDMDQIKDFILDYVI
;
A
#
# COMPACT_ATOMS: atom_id res chain seq x y z
N MET A 1 46.14 -3.83 17.54
CA MET A 1 45.66 -4.13 18.91
C MET A 1 44.16 -4.36 18.85
N PHE A 2 43.76 -5.63 19.03
CA PHE A 2 42.38 -6.09 19.12
C PHE A 2 41.80 -5.74 20.50
N VAL A 3 40.59 -5.19 20.53
CA VAL A 3 39.57 -5.52 21.55
C VAL A 3 38.20 -5.50 20.84
N PRO A 4 37.49 -6.63 20.71
CA PRO A 4 36.14 -6.66 20.15
C PRO A 4 35.12 -6.23 21.23
N ARG A 5 34.26 -5.27 20.90
CA ARG A 5 33.05 -5.01 21.70
C ARG A 5 31.99 -6.06 21.36
N LYS A 6 31.40 -6.64 22.40
CA LYS A 6 30.23 -7.52 22.34
C LYS A 6 29.05 -6.82 21.62
N PRO A 7 28.20 -7.56 20.89
CA PRO A 7 26.95 -7.06 20.37
C PRO A 7 25.89 -7.10 21.48
N ASP A 8 25.57 -5.95 22.08
CA ASP A 8 24.41 -5.83 22.95
C ASP A 8 23.16 -5.45 22.13
N ALA A 9 22.17 -6.33 22.22
CA ALA A 9 20.74 -6.15 21.93
C ALA A 9 20.34 -5.67 20.52
N GLU A 10 20.12 -6.65 19.63
CA GLU A 10 19.16 -6.51 18.52
C GLU A 10 17.79 -6.10 19.07
N ILE A 11 17.42 -4.84 18.87
CA ILE A 11 16.01 -4.43 18.92
C ILE A 11 15.39 -4.96 17.62
N ALA A 12 14.84 -6.18 17.68
CA ALA A 12 14.04 -6.75 16.61
C ALA A 12 12.86 -5.82 16.30
N ARG A 13 12.75 -5.42 15.03
CA ARG A 13 11.59 -4.71 14.48
C ARG A 13 10.37 -5.62 14.63
N LYS A 14 9.38 -5.18 15.42
CA LYS A 14 8.14 -5.91 15.69
C LYS A 14 7.08 -5.52 14.67
N GLU A 15 6.59 -6.50 13.90
CA GLU A 15 5.63 -6.33 12.82
C GLU A 15 4.54 -7.44 12.89
N LEU A 16 3.27 -7.06 12.62
CA LEU A 16 2.09 -7.84 12.20
C LEU A 16 1.26 -8.63 13.27
N VAL A 17 -0.04 -8.33 13.46
CA VAL A 17 -1.04 -9.22 14.14
C VAL A 17 -2.01 -9.81 13.11
N VAL A 18 -2.13 -11.14 13.05
CA VAL A 18 -3.25 -11.86 12.44
C VAL A 18 -3.60 -13.01 13.40
N CYS A 19 -4.82 -13.05 13.94
CA CYS A 19 -5.20 -14.01 14.98
C CYS A 19 -6.63 -14.51 14.74
N GLY A 20 -7.01 -15.62 15.40
CA GLY A 20 -8.35 -16.20 15.33
C GLY A 20 -9.06 -16.13 16.67
N ILE A 21 -10.26 -15.56 16.71
CA ILE A 21 -11.20 -15.68 17.83
C ILE A 21 -12.31 -16.66 17.43
N PHE A 22 -12.63 -17.59 18.32
CA PHE A 22 -13.83 -18.41 18.22
C PHE A 22 -14.53 -18.51 19.58
N GLY A 23 -15.85 -18.39 19.60
CA GLY A 23 -16.66 -18.52 20.79
C GLY A 23 -17.93 -19.32 20.51
N PHE A 24 -18.30 -20.17 21.45
CA PHE A 24 -19.50 -20.99 21.38
C PHE A 24 -20.39 -20.71 22.59
N TYR A 25 -21.67 -20.45 22.32
CA TYR A 25 -22.68 -20.26 23.36
C TYR A 25 -23.88 -21.15 23.03
N ASN A 26 -24.26 -22.02 23.95
CA ASN A 26 -25.47 -22.84 23.87
C ASN A 26 -26.43 -22.48 25.02
N TYR A 27 -27.73 -22.46 24.72
CA TYR A 27 -28.77 -22.26 25.72
C TYR A 27 -29.96 -23.17 25.44
N ARG A 28 -30.34 -23.98 26.43
CA ARG A 28 -31.37 -25.03 26.33
C ARG A 28 -31.14 -25.97 25.14
N GLN A 29 -29.88 -26.18 24.79
CA GLN A 29 -29.40 -27.23 23.91
C GLN A 29 -28.26 -27.92 24.66
N SER A 30 -28.50 -29.17 25.05
CA SER A 30 -27.55 -29.96 25.82
C SER A 30 -26.38 -30.34 24.91
N HIS A 31 -25.17 -30.06 25.38
CA HIS A 31 -23.92 -30.52 24.78
C HIS A 31 -23.06 -31.10 25.88
N SER A 32 -22.40 -32.22 25.60
CA SER A 32 -21.42 -32.76 26.53
C SER A 32 -20.18 -31.86 26.59
N HIS A 33 -19.43 -31.94 27.68
CA HIS A 33 -18.16 -31.25 27.81
C HIS A 33 -17.20 -31.57 26.65
N ALA A 34 -17.18 -32.83 26.19
CA ALA A 34 -16.42 -33.26 25.03
C ALA A 34 -16.88 -32.59 23.73
N ASP A 35 -18.19 -32.47 23.51
CA ASP A 35 -18.75 -31.82 22.31
C ASP A 35 -18.38 -30.34 22.27
N ILE A 36 -18.49 -29.64 23.41
CA ILE A 36 -18.11 -28.23 23.54
C ILE A 36 -16.65 -28.02 23.16
N ILE A 37 -15.76 -28.86 23.69
CA ILE A 37 -14.32 -28.79 23.40
C ILE A 37 -14.05 -29.05 21.92
N ASP A 38 -14.69 -30.06 21.31
CA ASP A 38 -14.49 -30.36 19.89
C ASP A 38 -15.04 -29.25 18.98
N ILE A 39 -16.16 -28.63 19.32
CA ILE A 39 -16.70 -27.45 18.62
C ILE A 39 -15.68 -26.30 18.66
N LEU A 40 -15.13 -26.00 19.84
CA LEU A 40 -14.11 -24.94 19.98
C LEU A 40 -12.83 -25.26 19.18
N LEU A 41 -12.31 -26.48 19.28
CA LEU A 41 -11.13 -26.92 18.55
C LEU A 41 -11.36 -26.89 17.04
N THR A 42 -12.51 -27.35 16.57
CA THR A 42 -12.89 -27.30 15.15
C THR A 42 -12.93 -25.87 14.66
N GLY A 43 -13.56 -24.96 15.40
CA GLY A 43 -13.56 -23.52 15.11
C GLY A 43 -12.13 -22.96 15.01
N LEU A 44 -11.23 -23.33 15.91
CA LEU A 44 -9.82 -22.92 15.84
C LEU A 44 -9.08 -23.51 14.63
N ARG A 45 -9.33 -24.77 14.25
CA ARG A 45 -8.75 -25.36 13.02
C ARG A 45 -9.14 -24.55 11.78
N ARG A 46 -10.37 -24.02 11.74
CA ARG A 46 -10.83 -23.13 10.64
C ARG A 46 -10.15 -21.76 10.64
N LEU A 47 -9.49 -21.38 11.73
CA LEU A 47 -8.80 -20.09 11.91
C LEU A 47 -7.28 -20.24 12.02
N GLU A 48 -6.73 -21.46 11.95
CA GLU A 48 -5.28 -21.71 12.09
C GLU A 48 -4.46 -21.03 10.98
N TYR A 49 -5.05 -20.78 9.81
CA TYR A 49 -4.40 -20.01 8.73
C TYR A 49 -4.21 -18.53 9.09
N ARG A 50 -4.94 -18.01 10.09
CA ARG A 50 -4.81 -16.65 10.59
C ARG A 50 -3.71 -16.53 11.63
N GLY A 51 -3.44 -17.54 12.44
CA GLY A 51 -2.38 -17.54 13.45
C GLY A 51 -2.10 -18.93 14.00
N TYR A 52 -0.84 -19.26 14.26
CA TYR A 52 -0.39 -20.62 14.60
C TYR A 52 0.83 -20.66 15.54
N ASP A 53 1.20 -19.54 16.17
CA ASP A 53 2.34 -19.50 17.10
C ASP A 53 1.99 -20.11 18.46
N SER A 54 0.73 -19.99 18.87
CA SER A 54 0.16 -20.55 20.09
C SER A 54 -1.37 -20.53 20.04
N ALA A 55 -2.02 -21.35 20.86
CA ALA A 55 -3.48 -21.41 20.93
C ALA A 55 -3.95 -21.77 22.34
N GLY A 56 -5.22 -21.49 22.62
CA GLY A 56 -5.84 -21.90 23.88
C GLY A 56 -7.36 -21.78 23.88
N LEU A 57 -7.97 -22.38 24.90
CA LEU A 57 -9.42 -22.38 25.11
C LEU A 57 -9.76 -22.27 26.60
N ALA A 58 -10.97 -21.82 26.90
CA ALA A 58 -11.54 -21.85 28.23
C ALA A 58 -13.00 -22.33 28.23
N VAL A 59 -13.30 -23.27 29.15
CA VAL A 59 -14.60 -23.94 29.32
C VAL A 59 -14.94 -24.07 30.80
N ASP A 60 -16.22 -24.14 31.17
CA ASP A 60 -16.61 -24.44 32.55
C ASP A 60 -16.42 -25.91 32.89
N THR A 61 -15.99 -26.20 34.12
CA THR A 61 -15.79 -27.56 34.63
C THR A 61 -17.06 -28.22 35.16
N PHE A 62 -18.05 -27.41 35.57
CA PHE A 62 -19.32 -27.88 36.12
C PHE A 62 -20.52 -27.15 35.47
N PRO A 63 -21.67 -27.81 35.29
CA PRO A 63 -22.85 -27.21 34.68
C PRO A 63 -23.37 -25.99 35.45
N VAL A 64 -23.70 -24.93 34.73
CA VAL A 64 -24.37 -23.76 35.29
C VAL A 64 -25.88 -24.02 35.34
N PRO A 65 -26.60 -23.74 36.46
CA PRO A 65 -28.05 -23.90 36.53
C PRO A 65 -28.80 -23.03 35.50
N LEU A 66 -29.89 -23.55 34.93
CA LEU A 66 -30.70 -22.87 33.91
C LEU A 66 -31.36 -21.56 34.40
N VAL A 67 -31.46 -21.36 35.71
CA VAL A 67 -31.98 -20.15 36.37
C VAL A 67 -30.96 -19.68 37.39
N VAL A 68 -30.18 -18.67 37.03
CA VAL A 68 -29.39 -17.88 37.98
C VAL A 68 -30.15 -16.58 38.24
N ASP A 69 -30.71 -16.44 39.43
CA ASP A 69 -31.44 -15.25 39.85
C ASP A 69 -30.45 -14.14 40.21
N THR A 70 -30.09 -13.34 39.20
CA THR A 70 -29.09 -12.26 39.27
C THR A 70 -29.63 -11.00 39.94
N THR A 71 -30.88 -11.03 40.44
CA THR A 71 -31.50 -9.92 41.19
C THR A 71 -31.28 -10.02 42.70
N THR A 72 -30.83 -11.17 43.20
CA THR A 72 -30.39 -11.35 44.59
C THR A 72 -28.89 -11.51 44.63
N LEU A 73 -28.14 -10.40 44.68
CA LEU A 73 -26.75 -10.49 45.11
C LEU A 73 -26.72 -10.85 46.60
N PRO A 74 -25.88 -11.82 47.02
CA PRO A 74 -25.81 -12.20 48.41
C PRO A 74 -25.22 -11.05 49.22
N SER A 75 -26.02 -10.54 50.16
CA SER A 75 -25.56 -9.64 51.21
C SER A 75 -24.51 -10.34 52.07
N SER A 76 -23.27 -9.90 51.94
CA SER A 76 -22.17 -9.94 52.91
C SER A 76 -22.25 -10.93 54.09
N LYS A 77 -21.26 -11.84 54.15
CA LYS A 77 -20.61 -12.40 55.36
C LYS A 77 -21.23 -13.56 56.15
N GLN A 78 -22.17 -14.34 55.64
CA GLN A 78 -22.64 -15.55 56.36
C GLN A 78 -22.65 -16.87 55.57
N GLN A 79 -22.09 -16.92 54.36
CA GLN A 79 -22.01 -18.15 53.53
C GLN A 79 -20.60 -18.50 53.07
N GLU A 80 -19.56 -18.05 53.78
CA GLU A 80 -18.16 -18.42 53.49
C GLU A 80 -17.74 -19.77 54.10
N GLN A 81 -18.64 -20.51 54.78
CA GLN A 81 -18.27 -21.75 55.49
C GLN A 81 -18.92 -23.05 55.00
N GLU A 82 -19.81 -23.04 54.01
CA GLU A 82 -20.45 -24.28 53.51
C GLU A 82 -20.31 -24.52 51.99
N ASN A 83 -19.64 -23.64 51.23
CA ASN A 83 -19.50 -23.77 49.76
C ASN A 83 -18.05 -24.07 49.28
N GLU A 84 -17.17 -24.56 50.15
CA GLU A 84 -15.78 -24.87 49.78
C GLU A 84 -15.61 -26.11 48.86
N GLU A 85 -16.65 -26.93 48.65
CA GLU A 85 -16.52 -28.19 47.88
C GLU A 85 -17.03 -28.17 46.42
N ASN A 86 -17.59 -27.07 45.88
CA ASN A 86 -17.99 -26.99 44.47
C ASN A 86 -17.47 -25.70 43.79
N ASN A 87 -16.18 -25.69 43.49
CA ASN A 87 -15.53 -24.58 42.80
C ASN A 87 -15.91 -24.56 41.31
N SER A 88 -16.92 -23.77 40.92
CA SER A 88 -17.30 -23.46 39.53
C SER A 88 -16.24 -22.62 38.81
N ARG A 89 -15.01 -23.14 38.68
CA ARG A 89 -13.89 -22.44 38.05
C ARG A 89 -13.76 -22.87 36.59
N PRO A 90 -13.57 -21.92 35.65
CA PRO A 90 -13.30 -22.25 34.26
C PRO A 90 -11.92 -22.91 34.11
N LEU A 91 -11.87 -23.99 33.34
CA LEU A 91 -10.65 -24.65 32.90
C LEU A 91 -10.03 -23.86 31.76
N ILE A 92 -8.76 -23.49 31.89
CA ILE A 92 -7.99 -22.77 30.85
C ILE A 92 -6.88 -23.70 30.36
N ILE A 93 -6.87 -24.01 29.07
CA ILE A 93 -5.86 -24.88 28.46
C ILE A 93 -5.16 -24.09 27.35
N LYS A 94 -3.83 -24.07 27.39
CA LYS A 94 -3.00 -23.28 26.47
C LYS A 94 -1.80 -24.09 26.00
N ALA A 95 -1.45 -23.95 24.74
CA ALA A 95 -0.27 -24.58 24.16
C ALA A 95 0.50 -23.59 23.27
N CYS A 96 1.82 -23.74 23.23
CA CYS A 96 2.66 -23.08 22.24
C CYS A 96 2.75 -23.98 21.01
N GLY A 97 2.61 -23.42 19.80
CA GLY A 97 2.57 -24.16 18.55
C GLY A 97 1.17 -24.23 17.92
N LYS A 98 0.95 -25.30 17.15
CA LYS A 98 -0.22 -25.53 16.29
C LYS A 98 -1.43 -26.00 17.09
N ILE A 99 -2.59 -26.10 16.44
CA ILE A 99 -3.80 -26.65 17.08
C ILE A 99 -3.60 -28.10 17.53
N SER A 100 -2.80 -28.90 16.81
CA SER A 100 -2.45 -30.27 17.23
C SER A 100 -1.74 -30.34 18.58
N ASP A 101 -0.94 -29.32 18.92
CA ASP A 101 -0.26 -29.23 20.21
C ASP A 101 -1.28 -28.92 21.32
N LEU A 102 -2.24 -28.03 21.05
CA LEU A 102 -3.36 -27.75 21.95
C LEU A 102 -4.25 -28.97 22.16
N GLU A 103 -4.57 -29.73 21.11
CA GLU A 103 -5.35 -30.97 21.22
C GLU A 103 -4.67 -32.01 22.12
N THR A 104 -3.34 -32.10 22.03
CA THR A 104 -2.53 -32.98 22.87
C THR A 104 -2.59 -32.51 24.33
N GLN A 105 -2.45 -31.21 24.57
CA GLN A 105 -2.55 -30.63 25.91
C GLN A 105 -3.95 -30.80 26.51
N VAL A 106 -5.00 -30.62 25.71
CA VAL A 106 -6.40 -30.84 26.14
C VAL A 106 -6.61 -32.27 26.63
N LYS A 107 -6.14 -33.27 25.86
CA LYS A 107 -6.24 -34.68 26.26
C LYS A 107 -5.48 -34.95 27.56
N HIS A 108 -4.29 -34.37 27.70
CA HIS A 108 -3.47 -34.49 28.89
C HIS A 108 -4.18 -33.91 30.12
N ASP A 109 -4.61 -32.65 30.07
CA ASP A 109 -5.16 -31.94 31.23
C ASP A 109 -6.52 -32.51 31.66
N LEU A 110 -7.37 -32.92 30.71
CA LEU A 110 -8.64 -33.60 31.04
C LEU A 110 -8.39 -34.92 31.79
N SER A 111 -7.34 -35.66 31.41
CA SER A 111 -6.99 -36.92 32.07
C SER A 111 -6.38 -36.70 33.46
N GLU A 112 -5.53 -35.69 33.62
CA GLU A 112 -4.86 -35.34 34.87
C GLU A 112 -5.88 -34.82 35.91
N LEU A 113 -6.79 -33.95 35.47
CA LEU A 113 -7.83 -33.34 36.31
C LEU A 113 -9.05 -34.24 36.52
N LYS A 114 -9.08 -35.44 35.91
CA LYS A 114 -10.19 -36.42 35.97
C LYS A 114 -11.55 -35.81 35.62
N ILE A 115 -11.58 -34.94 34.60
CA ILE A 115 -12.80 -34.29 34.15
C ILE A 115 -13.59 -35.28 33.27
N ASP A 116 -14.84 -35.58 33.64
CA ASP A 116 -15.72 -36.44 32.85
C ASP A 116 -16.24 -35.68 31.62
N GLY A 117 -15.84 -36.14 30.43
CA GLY A 117 -16.25 -35.56 29.15
C GLY A 117 -17.75 -35.68 28.86
N ASN A 118 -18.48 -36.55 29.56
CA ASN A 118 -19.91 -36.80 29.35
C ASN A 118 -20.82 -35.88 30.19
N VAL A 119 -20.25 -34.97 30.97
CA VAL A 119 -21.05 -33.98 31.72
C VAL A 119 -21.77 -33.08 30.73
N GLU A 120 -23.10 -33.01 30.87
CA GLU A 120 -23.98 -32.28 29.98
C GLU A 120 -24.20 -30.83 30.44
N PHE A 121 -24.12 -29.90 29.50
CA PHE A 121 -24.34 -28.48 29.73
C PHE A 121 -25.53 -27.99 28.90
N GLU A 122 -26.63 -27.63 29.58
CA GLU A 122 -27.75 -26.95 28.90
C GLU A 122 -27.48 -25.47 28.63
N VAL A 123 -26.57 -24.86 29.42
CA VAL A 123 -26.09 -23.48 29.23
C VAL A 123 -24.58 -23.47 29.41
N HIS A 124 -23.85 -23.02 28.39
CA HIS A 124 -22.41 -22.83 28.46
C HIS A 124 -21.93 -21.71 27.54
N ALA A 125 -20.84 -21.06 27.96
CA ALA A 125 -20.12 -20.06 27.20
C ALA A 125 -18.64 -20.46 27.12
N GLY A 126 -18.19 -20.88 25.95
CA GLY A 126 -16.81 -21.28 25.66
C GLY A 126 -16.11 -20.24 24.79
N ILE A 127 -14.84 -19.93 25.11
CA ILE A 127 -14.01 -19.02 24.32
C ILE A 127 -12.69 -19.69 23.95
N ALA A 128 -12.21 -19.43 22.74
CA ALA A 128 -11.01 -20.04 22.19
C ALA A 128 -10.27 -19.05 21.28
N HIS A 129 -8.95 -19.24 21.16
CA HIS A 129 -8.09 -18.32 20.41
C HIS A 129 -6.90 -19.00 19.73
N THR A 130 -6.58 -18.54 18.52
CA THR A 130 -5.26 -18.73 17.90
C THR A 130 -4.50 -17.42 17.83
N ARG A 131 -3.24 -17.46 18.28
CA ARG A 131 -2.40 -16.28 18.44
C ARG A 131 -1.24 -16.28 17.45
N TRP A 132 -0.98 -15.09 16.93
CA TRP A 132 0.26 -14.67 16.27
C TRP A 132 0.93 -13.62 17.15
N ALA A 133 2.15 -13.87 17.60
CA ALA A 133 2.74 -13.12 18.69
C ALA A 133 3.23 -11.72 18.26
N THR A 134 2.73 -10.67 18.91
CA THR A 134 3.14 -9.27 18.68
C THR A 134 3.81 -8.60 19.87
N HIS A 135 3.27 -8.84 21.06
CA HIS A 135 3.88 -8.49 22.35
C HIS A 135 4.23 -9.76 23.13
N GLY A 136 5.49 -9.90 23.52
CA GLY A 136 6.01 -11.13 24.14
C GLY A 136 6.25 -12.27 23.14
N PRO A 137 7.25 -13.14 23.39
CA PRO A 137 7.52 -14.29 22.53
C PRO A 137 6.36 -15.30 22.53
N PRO A 138 6.22 -16.16 21.49
CA PRO A 138 5.35 -17.32 21.56
C PRO A 138 5.67 -18.16 22.81
N SER A 139 4.70 -18.28 23.72
CA SER A 139 4.83 -19.05 24.95
C SER A 139 3.44 -19.40 25.48
N VAL A 140 3.36 -20.43 26.33
CA VAL A 140 2.11 -20.81 27.00
C VAL A 140 1.57 -19.65 27.86
N VAL A 141 2.45 -18.87 28.48
CA VAL A 141 2.08 -17.70 29.31
C VAL A 141 1.43 -16.62 28.45
N ASN A 142 2.00 -16.32 27.29
CA ASN A 142 1.51 -15.28 26.37
C ASN A 142 0.35 -15.74 25.47
N ALA A 143 0.00 -17.03 25.46
CA ALA A 143 -1.16 -17.54 24.76
C ALA A 143 -2.46 -17.07 25.44
N HIS A 144 -3.48 -16.81 24.63
CA HIS A 144 -4.83 -16.49 25.11
C HIS A 144 -5.60 -17.80 25.40
N PRO A 145 -6.66 -17.79 26.23
CA PRO A 145 -7.24 -16.65 26.96
C PRO A 145 -6.34 -16.09 28.08
N HIS A 146 -6.41 -14.77 28.31
CA HIS A 146 -5.82 -14.14 29.50
C HIS A 146 -6.84 -14.05 30.64
N THR A 147 -6.34 -14.03 31.88
CA THR A 147 -7.14 -14.06 33.11
C THR A 147 -6.78 -12.91 34.05
N SER A 148 -7.72 -12.53 34.92
CA SER A 148 -7.58 -11.41 35.86
C SER A 148 -6.77 -11.73 37.12
N GLY A 149 -6.44 -13.00 37.39
CA GLY A 149 -5.76 -13.42 38.62
C GLY A 149 -4.63 -14.41 38.36
N ALA A 150 -3.59 -14.34 39.20
CA ALA A 150 -2.55 -15.36 39.30
C ALA A 150 -3.08 -16.54 40.13
N GLY A 151 -2.80 -17.78 39.72
CA GLY A 151 -3.25 -18.98 40.44
C GLY A 151 -4.78 -19.15 40.45
N GLU A 152 -5.38 -19.27 41.63
CA GLU A 152 -6.74 -19.77 41.85
C GLU A 152 -7.92 -18.81 41.54
N GLY A 153 -7.64 -17.57 41.09
CA GLY A 153 -8.65 -16.49 40.94
C GLY A 153 -9.02 -16.12 39.50
N HIS A 154 -9.53 -17.06 38.69
CA HIS A 154 -9.91 -16.82 37.29
C HIS A 154 -11.29 -16.13 37.12
N GLU A 155 -11.40 -14.88 37.59
CA GLU A 155 -12.68 -14.16 37.65
C GLU A 155 -13.14 -13.59 36.30
N PHE A 156 -12.22 -13.06 35.49
CA PHE A 156 -12.50 -12.55 34.15
C PHE A 156 -11.53 -13.14 33.14
N LEU A 157 -12.06 -13.62 32.03
CA LEU A 157 -11.33 -14.26 30.94
C LEU A 157 -11.57 -13.52 29.64
N VAL A 158 -10.50 -13.26 28.89
CA VAL A 158 -10.53 -12.49 27.65
C VAL A 158 -9.73 -13.19 26.55
N VAL A 159 -10.32 -13.29 25.37
CA VAL A 159 -9.59 -13.49 24.11
C VAL A 159 -9.65 -12.21 23.29
N HIS A 160 -8.54 -11.87 22.64
CA HIS A 160 -8.33 -10.58 21.99
C HIS A 160 -7.65 -10.74 20.64
N ASN A 161 -8.21 -10.08 19.62
CA ASN A 161 -7.55 -9.84 18.34
C ASN A 161 -7.34 -8.34 18.18
N GLY A 162 -6.12 -7.89 17.97
CA GLY A 162 -5.83 -6.46 17.84
C GLY A 162 -4.61 -6.02 18.62
N ILE A 163 -4.51 -4.70 18.85
CA ILE A 163 -3.50 -4.07 19.70
C ILE A 163 -4.19 -3.04 20.60
N ILE A 164 -3.95 -3.15 21.91
CA ILE A 164 -4.29 -2.09 22.87
C ILE A 164 -3.13 -1.10 22.93
N THR A 165 -3.29 0.05 22.29
CA THR A 165 -2.22 1.05 22.09
C THR A 165 -1.80 1.74 23.39
N ASN A 166 -2.72 1.90 24.35
CA ASN A 166 -2.45 2.52 25.66
C ASN A 166 -2.13 1.50 26.78
N PHE A 167 -1.82 0.23 26.45
CA PHE A 167 -1.65 -0.84 27.45
C PHE A 167 -0.57 -0.54 28.50
N ARG A 168 0.51 0.19 28.16
CA ARG A 168 1.56 0.54 29.13
C ARG A 168 1.04 1.46 30.23
N ALA A 169 0.25 2.48 29.87
CA ALA A 169 -0.34 3.39 30.83
C ALA A 169 -1.34 2.66 31.75
N LEU A 170 -2.15 1.76 31.17
CA LEU A 170 -3.07 0.91 31.95
C LEU A 170 -2.32 -0.07 32.86
N LYS A 171 -1.24 -0.68 32.37
CA LYS A 171 -0.39 -1.59 33.15
C LYS A 171 0.24 -0.86 34.34
N ASP A 172 0.85 0.31 34.12
CA ASP A 172 1.44 1.12 35.19
C ASP A 172 0.39 1.54 36.23
N PHE A 173 -0.81 1.94 35.77
CA PHE A 173 -1.94 2.26 36.64
C PHE A 173 -2.36 1.06 37.52
N LEU A 174 -2.55 -0.11 36.92
CA LEU A 174 -2.98 -1.32 37.63
C LEU A 174 -1.90 -1.83 38.60
N VAL A 175 -0.62 -1.78 38.19
CA VAL A 175 0.52 -2.12 39.07
C VAL A 175 0.59 -1.18 40.28
N HIS A 176 0.34 0.12 40.08
CA HIS A 176 0.26 1.09 41.19
C HIS A 176 -0.86 0.75 42.17
N HIS A 177 -1.95 0.15 41.70
CA HIS A 177 -3.07 -0.31 42.51
C HIS A 177 -2.93 -1.77 42.99
N GLY A 178 -1.74 -2.35 42.89
CA GLY A 178 -1.41 -3.65 43.51
C GLY A 178 -1.65 -4.87 42.62
N GLU A 179 -2.00 -4.70 41.35
CA GLU A 179 -2.14 -5.83 40.42
C GLU A 179 -0.77 -6.33 39.92
N THR A 180 -0.63 -7.66 39.83
CA THR A 180 0.55 -8.32 39.26
C THR A 180 0.28 -8.83 37.85
N PHE A 181 1.32 -8.79 37.00
CA PHE A 181 1.27 -9.25 35.62
C PHE A 181 2.24 -10.41 35.41
N GLU A 182 1.80 -11.43 34.70
CA GLU A 182 2.57 -12.65 34.40
C GLU A 182 3.09 -12.67 32.96
N SER A 183 2.41 -11.96 32.06
CA SER A 183 2.69 -11.96 30.64
C SER A 183 3.29 -10.63 30.16
N GLU A 184 3.85 -10.69 28.96
CA GLU A 184 4.37 -9.53 28.25
C GLU A 184 3.35 -8.96 27.25
N THR A 185 2.13 -9.51 27.21
CA THR A 185 1.12 -9.13 26.23
C THR A 185 0.42 -7.84 26.62
N ASP A 186 -0.04 -7.10 25.61
CA ASP A 186 -0.97 -5.99 25.81
C ASP A 186 -2.35 -6.48 26.26
N THR A 187 -2.74 -7.71 25.96
CA THR A 187 -4.05 -8.28 26.31
C THR A 187 -4.26 -8.45 27.81
N GLU A 188 -3.24 -8.80 28.61
CA GLU A 188 -3.41 -9.09 30.04
C GLU A 188 -3.94 -7.89 30.85
N VAL A 189 -3.72 -6.66 30.39
CA VAL A 189 -4.28 -5.47 31.04
C VAL A 189 -5.80 -5.47 31.04
N ILE A 190 -6.44 -6.10 30.06
CA ILE A 190 -7.90 -6.09 29.88
C ILE A 190 -8.61 -6.84 31.03
N PRO A 191 -8.36 -8.14 31.28
CA PRO A 191 -9.02 -8.84 32.38
C PRO A 191 -8.63 -8.26 33.76
N LYS A 192 -7.42 -7.73 33.92
CA LYS A 192 -7.00 -7.03 35.14
C LYS A 192 -7.79 -5.74 35.36
N LEU A 193 -8.05 -4.99 34.29
CA LEU A 193 -8.89 -3.79 34.32
C LEU A 193 -10.35 -4.13 34.65
N PHE A 194 -10.90 -5.21 34.08
CA PHE A 194 -12.22 -5.72 34.44
C PHE A 194 -12.35 -5.95 35.95
N LYS A 195 -11.40 -6.66 36.54
CA LYS A 195 -11.36 -6.94 37.99
C LYS A 195 -11.24 -5.67 38.81
N TRP A 196 -10.35 -4.76 38.42
CA TRP A 196 -10.15 -3.50 39.14
C TRP A 196 -11.41 -2.63 39.14
N ILE A 197 -12.06 -2.45 37.98
CA ILE A 197 -13.31 -1.67 37.89
C ILE A 197 -14.42 -2.36 38.69
N TYR A 198 -14.60 -3.67 38.54
CA TYR A 198 -15.61 -4.43 39.28
C TYR A 198 -15.47 -4.27 40.80
N ASN A 199 -14.24 -4.38 41.32
CA ASN A 199 -13.96 -4.20 42.74
C ASN A 199 -14.09 -2.75 43.24
N SER A 200 -14.04 -1.78 42.33
CA SER A 200 -14.14 -0.34 42.65
C SER A 200 -15.60 0.14 42.70
N LEU A 201 -16.55 -0.64 42.20
CA LEU A 201 -17.97 -0.29 42.17
C LEU A 201 -18.64 -0.64 43.51
N SER A 202 -19.41 0.28 44.05
CA SER A 202 -20.14 0.11 45.32
C SER A 202 -21.46 -0.64 45.18
N GLU A 203 -22.01 -0.68 43.96
CA GLU A 203 -23.29 -1.30 43.64
C GLU A 203 -23.10 -2.36 42.54
N PRO A 204 -23.93 -3.42 42.53
CA PRO A 204 -23.91 -4.43 41.48
C PRO A 204 -24.26 -3.83 40.12
N VAL A 205 -23.44 -4.11 39.11
CA VAL A 205 -23.67 -3.66 37.72
C VAL A 205 -23.99 -4.83 36.81
N THR A 206 -24.62 -4.55 35.66
CA THR A 206 -24.78 -5.56 34.62
C THR A 206 -23.45 -5.82 33.91
N PHE A 207 -23.29 -7.01 33.33
CA PHE A 207 -22.07 -7.34 32.59
C PHE A 207 -21.83 -6.37 31.42
N SER A 208 -22.92 -5.95 30.75
CA SER A 208 -22.89 -4.95 29.68
C SER A 208 -22.32 -3.60 30.13
N GLN A 209 -22.73 -3.11 31.31
CA GLN A 209 -22.24 -1.84 31.86
C GLN A 209 -20.75 -1.93 32.18
N LEU A 210 -20.32 -3.00 32.84
CA LEU A 210 -18.91 -3.21 33.18
C LEU A 210 -18.03 -3.27 31.91
N VAL A 211 -18.50 -3.95 30.86
CA VAL A 211 -17.78 -4.03 29.58
C VAL A 211 -17.67 -2.66 28.91
N MET A 212 -18.75 -1.86 28.91
CA MET A 212 -18.71 -0.51 28.36
C MET A 212 -17.76 0.40 29.15
N ASP A 213 -17.72 0.29 30.48
CA ASP A 213 -16.81 1.04 31.33
C ASP A 213 -15.35 0.65 31.03
N VAL A 214 -15.03 -0.63 30.88
CA VAL A 214 -13.69 -1.09 30.47
C VAL A 214 -13.35 -0.57 29.06
N MET A 215 -14.25 -0.72 28.09
CA MET A 215 -14.02 -0.26 26.71
C MET A 215 -13.76 1.23 26.62
N SER A 216 -14.34 2.04 27.50
CA SER A 216 -14.08 3.50 27.56
C SER A 216 -12.62 3.84 27.88
N GLN A 217 -11.88 2.92 28.49
CA GLN A 217 -10.48 3.09 28.86
C GLN A 217 -9.52 2.47 27.84
N LEU A 218 -10.01 1.66 26.88
CA LEU A 218 -9.17 1.00 25.89
C LEU A 218 -9.00 1.86 24.64
N GLU A 219 -7.74 2.07 24.24
CA GLU A 219 -7.39 2.71 22.97
C GLU A 219 -6.77 1.70 22.02
N GLY A 220 -7.16 1.74 20.75
CA GLY A 220 -6.60 0.89 19.70
C GLY A 220 -7.65 0.19 18.86
N ALA A 221 -7.22 -0.81 18.10
CA ALA A 221 -8.09 -1.66 17.30
C ALA A 221 -8.13 -3.05 17.94
N TYR A 222 -9.30 -3.53 18.34
CA TYR A 222 -9.52 -4.79 19.03
C TYR A 222 -10.87 -5.44 18.70
N ALA A 223 -10.91 -6.77 18.78
CA ALA A 223 -12.12 -7.57 18.95
C ALA A 223 -11.92 -8.43 20.20
N LEU A 224 -12.94 -8.50 21.05
CA LEU A 224 -12.86 -9.17 22.36
C LEU A 224 -14.02 -10.13 22.52
N LEU A 225 -13.76 -11.32 23.08
CA LEU A 225 -14.78 -12.09 23.80
C LEU A 225 -14.41 -12.13 25.28
N VAL A 226 -15.40 -11.87 26.12
CA VAL A 226 -15.25 -11.78 27.57
C VAL A 226 -16.20 -12.76 28.23
N LYS A 227 -15.66 -13.51 29.19
CA LYS A 227 -16.38 -14.42 30.10
C LYS A 227 -16.00 -14.10 31.54
N SER A 228 -16.91 -14.31 32.49
CA SER A 228 -16.64 -14.12 33.90
C SER A 228 -17.38 -15.12 34.79
N THR A 229 -16.79 -15.47 35.94
CA THR A 229 -17.48 -16.26 36.98
C THR A 229 -18.52 -15.46 37.75
N HIS A 230 -18.44 -14.13 37.73
CA HIS A 230 -19.46 -13.23 38.33
C HIS A 230 -20.75 -13.18 37.51
N TYR A 231 -20.67 -13.53 36.21
CA TYR A 231 -21.80 -13.52 35.27
C TYR A 231 -21.93 -14.90 34.58
N PRO A 232 -22.26 -15.97 35.33
CA PRO A 232 -22.26 -17.33 34.81
C PRO A 232 -23.34 -17.52 33.74
N GLY A 233 -22.97 -18.17 32.64
CA GLY A 233 -23.87 -18.37 31.50
C GLY A 233 -24.13 -17.11 30.66
N GLU A 234 -23.30 -16.06 30.81
CA GLU A 234 -23.29 -14.87 29.95
C GLU A 234 -21.97 -14.78 29.17
N MET A 235 -22.02 -14.21 27.96
CA MET A 235 -20.84 -13.90 27.16
C MET A 235 -21.02 -12.52 26.52
N VAL A 236 -19.96 -11.72 26.52
CA VAL A 236 -19.97 -10.42 25.83
C VAL A 236 -18.92 -10.40 24.74
N ALA A 237 -19.30 -9.90 23.58
CA ALA A 237 -18.44 -9.74 22.42
C ALA A 237 -18.37 -8.27 22.02
N CYS A 238 -17.17 -7.75 21.76
CA CYS A 238 -16.95 -6.35 21.44
C CYS A 238 -16.14 -6.20 20.17
N LYS A 239 -16.48 -5.20 19.35
CA LYS A 239 -15.76 -4.91 18.11
C LYS A 239 -15.36 -3.44 18.01
N ARG A 240 -14.08 -3.18 17.76
CA ARG A 240 -13.54 -1.86 17.37
C ARG A 240 -12.32 -2.03 16.48
N GLY A 241 -12.45 -1.97 15.16
CA GLY A 241 -11.33 -2.03 14.21
C GLY A 241 -10.80 -3.43 13.88
N SER A 242 -11.17 -4.50 14.59
CA SER A 242 -10.91 -5.89 14.19
C SER A 242 -12.20 -6.60 13.75
N PRO A 243 -12.20 -7.52 12.77
CA PRO A 243 -13.41 -8.26 12.37
C PRO A 243 -13.99 -9.15 13.47
N LEU A 244 -15.33 -9.20 13.54
CA LEU A 244 -16.09 -10.11 14.40
C LEU A 244 -17.48 -10.36 13.80
N ILE A 245 -17.91 -11.61 13.74
CA ILE A 245 -19.19 -12.06 13.17
C ILE A 245 -19.88 -13.02 14.14
N MET A 246 -21.21 -13.02 14.17
CA MET A 246 -22.01 -13.91 14.99
C MET A 246 -22.93 -14.78 14.12
N GLY A 247 -22.73 -16.09 14.13
CA GLY A 247 -23.65 -17.08 13.57
C GLY A 247 -24.78 -17.43 14.53
N VAL A 248 -25.96 -17.68 13.99
CA VAL A 248 -27.15 -18.10 14.74
C VAL A 248 -27.67 -19.43 14.22
N LYS A 249 -27.84 -20.43 15.12
CA LYS A 249 -28.46 -21.73 14.82
C LYS A 249 -29.61 -21.99 15.79
N LYS A 250 -30.79 -22.26 15.23
CA LYS A 250 -31.99 -22.67 15.97
C LYS A 250 -32.24 -24.17 15.71
N PRO A 251 -32.82 -24.92 16.66
CA PRO A 251 -33.17 -26.31 16.46
C PRO A 251 -34.19 -26.46 15.33
N SER A 252 -34.00 -27.44 14.46
CA SER A 252 -34.95 -27.76 13.39
C SER A 252 -36.26 -28.27 14.01
N THR A 253 -37.34 -27.52 13.86
CA THR A 253 -38.67 -28.03 14.20
C THR A 253 -39.01 -29.19 13.26
N SER A 254 -39.22 -30.38 13.82
CA SER A 254 -39.76 -31.53 13.08
C SER A 254 -41.10 -31.14 12.43
N SER A 255 -41.20 -31.40 11.14
CA SER A 255 -42.37 -31.27 10.26
C SER A 255 -43.74 -31.40 10.96
N THR A 256 -44.54 -30.34 10.91
CA THR A 256 -45.98 -30.35 10.54
C THR A 256 -46.54 -28.93 10.60
N GLY A 257 -47.22 -28.51 9.52
CA GLY A 257 -48.17 -27.39 9.55
C GLY A 257 -47.60 -26.03 9.17
N THR A 258 -48.08 -25.52 8.03
CA THR A 258 -48.02 -24.13 7.60
C THR A 258 -48.43 -23.18 8.74
N GLY A 259 -47.47 -22.43 9.27
CA GLY A 259 -47.70 -21.37 10.25
C GLY A 259 -46.46 -20.47 10.32
N ALA A 260 -46.66 -19.17 10.21
CA ALA A 260 -45.61 -18.16 10.24
C ALA A 260 -44.71 -18.33 11.48
N GLU A 261 -43.39 -18.32 11.28
CA GLU A 261 -42.42 -18.34 12.39
C GLU A 261 -42.58 -17.10 13.27
N PRO A 262 -42.45 -17.22 14.62
CA PRO A 262 -42.46 -16.07 15.50
C PRO A 262 -41.24 -15.17 15.24
N ALA A 263 -41.51 -13.89 15.03
CA ALA A 263 -40.51 -12.85 14.74
C ALA A 263 -39.42 -12.78 15.82
N LEU A 264 -38.17 -12.59 15.36
CA LEU A 264 -37.10 -12.10 16.22
C LEU A 264 -37.50 -10.71 16.73
N VAL A 265 -37.24 -10.41 18.00
CA VAL A 265 -37.33 -9.04 18.54
C VAL A 265 -36.16 -8.23 17.96
N ASN A 266 -36.25 -7.92 16.66
CA ASN A 266 -35.56 -6.88 15.86
C ASN A 266 -35.72 -7.12 14.35
N ASP A 267 -36.81 -7.76 13.91
CA ASP A 267 -37.16 -7.81 12.49
C ASP A 267 -37.78 -6.46 12.08
N GLY A 268 -36.94 -5.54 11.60
CA GLY A 268 -37.38 -4.30 10.96
C GLY A 268 -38.02 -4.62 9.61
N GLY A 269 -39.31 -4.97 9.61
CA GLY A 269 -40.08 -5.27 8.42
C GLY A 269 -40.90 -4.07 7.91
N ASP A 270 -40.71 -3.77 6.63
CA ASP A 270 -41.42 -2.81 5.75
C ASP A 270 -42.86 -2.45 6.16
N GLN A 271 -43.11 -1.17 6.45
CA GLN A 271 -44.45 -0.58 6.31
C GLN A 271 -44.56 0.11 4.95
N LYS A 272 -45.35 -0.50 4.06
CA LYS A 272 -45.89 0.17 2.88
C LYS A 272 -46.78 1.34 3.29
N GLU A 273 -46.58 2.46 2.61
CA GLU A 273 -47.48 3.61 2.60
C GLU A 273 -48.94 3.18 2.39
N ASN A 274 -49.84 3.65 3.25
CA ASN A 274 -51.18 4.03 2.85
C ASN A 274 -51.77 5.05 3.85
N GLY A 275 -52.51 6.02 3.29
CA GLY A 275 -52.86 7.29 3.92
C GLY A 275 -53.82 7.26 5.12
N ASN A 276 -53.85 8.42 5.78
CA ASN A 276 -54.92 9.02 6.60
C ASN A 276 -55.30 8.36 7.95
N LEU A 277 -54.99 9.04 9.07
CA LEU A 277 -55.90 9.91 9.83
C LEU A 277 -55.32 10.26 11.22
N GLU A 278 -55.42 11.55 11.55
CA GLU A 278 -55.61 12.17 12.87
C GLU A 278 -54.56 12.04 14.00
N SER A 279 -54.03 13.21 14.36
CA SER A 279 -53.38 13.51 15.64
C SER A 279 -54.40 13.54 16.79
N PRO A 280 -53.98 13.24 18.03
CA PRO A 280 -54.18 14.27 19.05
C PRO A 280 -53.02 14.42 20.05
N ALA A 281 -52.67 15.69 20.23
CA ALA A 281 -52.50 16.44 21.48
C ALA A 281 -51.65 15.89 22.65
N ALA A 282 -50.72 16.75 23.04
CA ALA A 282 -50.01 16.77 24.31
C ALA A 282 -50.91 17.11 25.52
N ALA A 283 -50.67 16.42 26.63
CA ALA A 283 -50.89 16.81 28.04
C ALA A 283 -50.16 15.74 28.88
N GLY A 284 -49.43 15.95 29.98
CA GLY A 284 -49.15 17.08 30.85
C GLY A 284 -48.94 16.52 32.27
N GLY A 285 -47.73 16.66 32.83
CA GLY A 285 -47.45 16.74 34.28
C GLY A 285 -47.31 15.46 35.13
N GLY A 286 -46.21 15.41 35.92
CA GLY A 286 -46.25 14.99 37.34
C GLY A 286 -45.55 13.69 37.75
N ASP A 287 -44.34 13.84 38.31
CA ASP A 287 -43.68 13.09 39.40
C ASP A 287 -43.91 11.58 39.64
N GLY A 288 -42.79 10.86 39.85
CA GLY A 288 -42.76 9.60 40.60
C GLY A 288 -41.67 8.62 40.15
N LEU A 289 -40.49 8.68 40.76
CA LEU A 289 -39.49 7.60 40.74
C LEU A 289 -40.10 6.30 41.29
N ALA A 290 -40.25 5.28 40.44
CA ALA A 290 -40.28 3.87 40.83
C ALA A 290 -40.19 2.99 39.57
N VAL A 291 -38.96 2.67 39.14
CA VAL A 291 -38.74 1.61 38.13
C VAL A 291 -38.35 0.33 38.87
N GLY A 292 -39.35 -0.48 39.22
CA GLY A 292 -39.14 -1.90 39.49
C GLY A 292 -39.18 -2.68 38.17
N PRO A 293 -38.34 -3.71 37.97
CA PRO A 293 -38.44 -4.55 36.78
C PRO A 293 -39.75 -5.33 36.84
N ARG A 294 -40.66 -5.07 35.89
CA ARG A 294 -41.83 -5.92 35.68
C ARG A 294 -41.36 -7.25 35.11
N ASP A 295 -41.29 -8.27 35.96
CA ASP A 295 -41.21 -9.66 35.54
C ASP A 295 -42.41 -10.01 34.67
N ASN A 296 -42.16 -10.23 33.38
CA ASN A 296 -43.16 -10.73 32.46
C ASN A 296 -43.20 -12.28 32.59
N PRO A 297 -44.34 -12.89 32.96
CA PRO A 297 -44.44 -14.35 33.23
C PRO A 297 -44.21 -15.26 32.00
N ALA A 298 -43.94 -14.69 30.82
CA ALA A 298 -43.73 -15.40 29.55
C ALA A 298 -42.34 -16.06 29.39
N ALA A 299 -41.43 -15.91 30.35
CA ALA A 299 -40.06 -16.46 30.27
C ALA A 299 -39.97 -18.01 30.31
N LYS A 300 -41.09 -18.75 30.45
CA LYS A 300 -41.08 -20.21 30.66
C LYS A 300 -41.10 -21.11 29.41
N ARG A 301 -41.07 -20.62 28.16
CA ARG A 301 -40.96 -21.48 26.95
C ARG A 301 -40.15 -20.85 25.83
N ARG A 302 -38.88 -20.52 26.07
CA ARG A 302 -37.96 -20.16 24.96
C ARG A 302 -37.32 -21.42 24.36
N PRO A 303 -37.29 -21.56 23.03
CA PRO A 303 -36.64 -22.69 22.35
C PRO A 303 -35.13 -22.62 22.53
N GLY A 304 -34.46 -23.76 22.39
CA GLY A 304 -33.00 -23.82 22.43
C GLY A 304 -32.36 -22.98 21.32
N VAL A 305 -31.15 -22.49 21.54
CA VAL A 305 -30.40 -21.69 20.56
C VAL A 305 -28.90 -21.90 20.76
N GLU A 306 -28.17 -21.81 19.65
CA GLU A 306 -26.71 -21.83 19.62
C GLU A 306 -26.21 -20.57 18.89
N TYR A 307 -25.22 -19.90 19.47
CA TYR A 307 -24.51 -18.77 18.87
C TYR A 307 -23.04 -19.10 18.68
N PHE A 308 -22.49 -18.67 17.55
CA PHE A 308 -21.11 -18.89 17.16
C PHE A 308 -20.46 -17.54 16.88
N LEU A 309 -19.53 -17.11 17.71
CA LEU A 309 -18.77 -15.88 17.51
C LEU A 309 -17.45 -16.22 16.85
N ALA A 310 -17.08 -15.52 15.78
CA ALA A 310 -15.80 -15.75 15.14
C ALA A 310 -15.21 -14.46 14.57
N SER A 311 -13.89 -14.38 14.50
CA SER A 311 -13.22 -13.31 13.75
C SER A 311 -13.26 -13.52 12.23
N ASP A 312 -13.67 -14.70 11.75
CA ASP A 312 -13.83 -15.03 10.33
C ASP A 312 -15.03 -15.95 10.10
N ALA A 313 -15.71 -15.77 8.97
CA ALA A 313 -16.86 -16.58 8.59
C ALA A 313 -16.51 -18.06 8.34
N SER A 314 -15.25 -18.41 8.04
CA SER A 314 -14.79 -19.79 7.81
C SER A 314 -15.07 -20.71 9.00
N ALA A 315 -15.05 -20.18 10.23
CA ALA A 315 -15.34 -20.94 11.44
C ALA A 315 -16.84 -21.06 11.75
N VAL A 316 -17.69 -20.28 11.08
CA VAL A 316 -19.14 -20.26 11.34
C VAL A 316 -19.93 -21.08 10.33
N VAL A 317 -19.47 -21.12 9.08
CA VAL A 317 -20.24 -21.66 7.94
C VAL A 317 -20.60 -23.13 8.06
N GLU A 318 -19.81 -23.93 8.78
CA GLU A 318 -20.10 -25.35 9.01
C GLU A 318 -21.26 -25.57 9.99
N HIS A 319 -21.52 -24.59 10.85
CA HIS A 319 -22.61 -24.63 11.82
C HIS A 319 -23.87 -23.93 11.30
N THR A 320 -23.71 -22.77 10.65
CA THR A 320 -24.84 -21.98 10.12
C THR A 320 -24.40 -21.00 9.05
N LYS A 321 -25.26 -20.78 8.05
CA LYS A 321 -25.10 -19.71 7.05
C LYS A 321 -25.74 -18.40 7.47
N ARG A 322 -26.51 -18.39 8.58
CA ARG A 322 -27.22 -17.21 9.08
C ARG A 322 -26.31 -16.46 10.05
N VAL A 323 -25.90 -15.25 9.67
CA VAL A 323 -24.89 -14.47 10.39
C VAL A 323 -25.31 -13.02 10.59
N VAL A 324 -24.85 -12.44 11.69
CA VAL A 324 -24.89 -11.00 11.97
C VAL A 324 -23.46 -10.50 11.91
N VAL A 325 -23.17 -9.60 10.97
CA VAL A 325 -21.87 -8.94 10.86
C VAL A 325 -21.86 -7.74 11.79
N LEU A 326 -20.89 -7.69 12.71
CA LEU A 326 -20.77 -6.61 13.68
C LEU A 326 -20.02 -5.40 13.09
N GLU A 327 -20.39 -4.20 13.52
CA GLU A 327 -19.73 -2.94 13.16
C GLU A 327 -18.85 -2.40 14.29
N ASP A 328 -18.07 -1.37 14.01
CA ASP A 328 -17.24 -0.74 15.04
C ASP A 328 -18.10 -0.05 16.10
N GLY A 329 -17.70 -0.26 17.36
CA GLY A 329 -18.45 0.16 18.53
C GLY A 329 -19.50 -0.88 18.98
N ASP A 330 -19.79 -1.91 18.20
CA ASP A 330 -20.81 -2.89 18.60
C ASP A 330 -20.37 -3.72 19.82
N VAL A 331 -21.26 -3.81 20.79
CA VAL A 331 -21.18 -4.65 22.00
C VAL A 331 -22.36 -5.60 21.99
N VAL A 332 -22.09 -6.89 21.82
CA VAL A 332 -23.08 -7.96 21.80
C VAL A 332 -23.10 -8.65 23.15
N VAL A 333 -24.25 -8.65 23.80
CA VAL A 333 -24.44 -9.26 25.13
C VAL A 333 -25.33 -10.48 24.96
N MET A 334 -24.81 -11.67 25.27
CA MET A 334 -25.55 -12.93 25.23
C MET A 334 -25.97 -13.34 26.63
N ARG A 335 -27.28 -13.42 26.87
CA ARG A 335 -27.87 -13.76 28.16
C ARG A 335 -29.20 -14.45 27.97
N ARG A 336 -29.43 -15.55 28.72
CA ARG A 336 -30.72 -16.27 28.78
C ARG A 336 -31.29 -16.67 27.40
N GLY A 337 -30.39 -17.02 26.47
CA GLY A 337 -30.75 -17.45 25.11
C GLY A 337 -31.19 -16.32 24.18
N THR A 338 -30.84 -15.08 24.52
CA THR A 338 -31.01 -13.91 23.66
C THR A 338 -29.69 -13.17 23.51
N TYR A 339 -29.56 -12.41 22.42
CA TYR A 339 -28.49 -11.44 22.26
C TYR A 339 -29.09 -10.04 22.10
N GLU A 340 -28.41 -9.06 22.67
CA GLU A 340 -28.69 -7.63 22.48
C GLU A 340 -27.43 -6.95 21.94
N ILE A 341 -27.59 -5.99 21.02
CA ILE A 341 -26.48 -5.25 20.42
C ILE A 341 -26.61 -3.79 20.81
N PHE A 342 -25.57 -3.25 21.45
CA PHE A 342 -25.42 -1.85 21.79
C PHE A 342 -24.31 -1.25 20.92
N ASN A 343 -24.32 0.05 20.66
CA ASN A 343 -23.20 0.74 20.02
C ASN A 343 -22.54 1.71 20.98
N PHE A 344 -21.27 1.48 21.23
CA PHE A 344 -20.37 2.38 21.93
C PHE A 344 -19.89 3.44 20.93
N GLY A 345 -20.56 4.61 20.94
CA GLY A 345 -20.25 5.71 20.03
C GLY A 345 -18.84 6.28 20.24
N ASP A 346 -18.24 6.76 19.14
CA ASP A 346 -16.89 7.33 19.14
C ASP A 346 -16.88 8.69 19.86
N GLY A 347 -16.56 8.67 21.16
CA GLY A 347 -16.21 9.87 21.94
C GLY A 347 -14.84 10.42 21.54
N GLY A 348 -14.65 10.71 20.25
CA GLY A 348 -13.43 11.30 19.70
C GLY A 348 -13.45 12.82 19.82
N GLY A 349 -13.00 13.35 20.96
CA GLY A 349 -12.75 14.79 21.13
C GLY A 349 -12.23 15.11 22.51
N GLY A 350 -10.95 15.48 22.61
CA GLY A 350 -10.36 16.01 23.84
C GLY A 350 -11.18 17.16 24.40
N GLY A 351 -11.89 16.90 25.49
CA GLY A 351 -12.71 17.86 26.21
C GLY A 351 -13.10 17.25 27.54
N SER A 352 -12.67 17.87 28.63
CA SER A 352 -13.04 17.50 29.99
C SER A 352 -14.56 17.50 30.15
N GLY A 353 -15.16 16.32 30.24
CA GLY A 353 -16.58 16.16 30.57
C GLY A 353 -16.97 14.69 30.55
N LEU A 354 -17.14 14.08 31.73
CA LEU A 354 -17.83 12.80 31.89
C LEU A 354 -19.25 12.95 31.32
N ALA A 355 -19.47 12.52 30.07
CA ALA A 355 -20.79 12.04 29.69
C ALA A 355 -20.96 10.70 30.42
N SER A 356 -21.94 10.60 31.32
CA SER A 356 -22.14 9.42 32.18
C SER A 356 -22.29 8.15 31.34
N THR A 357 -21.47 7.14 31.60
CA THR A 357 -21.55 5.79 30.99
C THR A 357 -22.94 5.14 31.16
N ALA A 358 -23.72 5.59 32.15
CA ALA A 358 -25.13 5.27 32.33
C ALA A 358 -26.05 5.63 31.13
N ALA A 359 -25.71 6.63 30.31
CA ALA A 359 -26.53 7.05 29.17
C ALA A 359 -26.38 6.11 27.96
N ALA A 360 -25.23 5.46 27.80
CA ALA A 360 -25.00 4.47 26.74
C ALA A 360 -25.66 3.12 27.04
N ALA A 361 -25.63 2.68 28.30
CA ALA A 361 -26.36 1.48 28.75
C ALA A 361 -27.89 1.66 28.77
N ALA A 362 -28.38 2.91 28.78
CA ALA A 362 -29.80 3.24 28.62
C ALA A 362 -30.24 3.35 27.14
N SER A 363 -29.33 3.18 26.17
CA SER A 363 -29.66 3.22 24.74
C SER A 363 -30.41 1.96 24.31
N ALA A 364 -31.41 2.11 23.44
CA ALA A 364 -32.18 0.98 22.93
C ALA A 364 -31.30 0.07 22.07
N PRO A 365 -31.49 -1.27 22.12
CA PRO A 365 -30.73 -2.21 21.28
C PRO A 365 -30.85 -1.87 19.80
N LEU A 366 -29.72 -1.91 19.08
CA LEU A 366 -29.69 -1.63 17.65
C LEU A 366 -30.11 -2.85 16.82
N PRO A 367 -30.94 -2.66 15.78
CA PRO A 367 -31.22 -3.72 14.83
C PRO A 367 -29.99 -3.91 13.91
N ARG A 368 -29.44 -5.12 13.89
CA ARG A 368 -28.48 -5.57 12.87
C ARG A 368 -29.14 -6.61 11.98
N ALA A 369 -29.03 -6.43 10.67
CA ALA A 369 -29.66 -7.34 9.72
C ALA A 369 -29.01 -8.73 9.76
N LEU A 370 -29.84 -9.76 9.84
CA LEU A 370 -29.40 -11.15 9.70
C LEU A 370 -29.18 -11.44 8.20
N GLN A 371 -27.97 -11.84 7.87
CA GLN A 371 -27.54 -12.11 6.50
C GLN A 371 -27.37 -13.61 6.27
N THR A 372 -27.57 -14.06 5.04
CA THR A 372 -27.24 -15.43 4.62
C THR A 372 -25.93 -15.41 3.84
N LEU A 373 -24.92 -16.12 4.35
CA LEU A 373 -23.64 -16.30 3.65
C LEU A 373 -23.82 -17.15 2.39
N ASN A 374 -23.39 -16.62 1.25
CA ASN A 374 -23.26 -17.36 0.00
C ASN A 374 -21.94 -18.16 -0.06
N MET A 375 -21.55 -18.78 1.06
CA MET A 375 -20.32 -19.56 1.19
C MET A 375 -20.68 -21.04 1.42
N GLU A 376 -20.00 -21.94 0.70
CA GLU A 376 -20.15 -23.39 0.87
C GLU A 376 -18.98 -23.95 1.66
N VAL A 377 -19.23 -24.96 2.51
CA VAL A 377 -18.20 -25.61 3.34
C VAL A 377 -17.07 -26.17 2.48
N SER A 378 -17.36 -26.67 1.28
CA SER A 378 -16.34 -27.16 0.33
C SER A 378 -15.31 -26.09 -0.07
N SER A 379 -15.69 -24.80 -0.06
CA SER A 379 -14.80 -23.70 -0.43
C SER A 379 -13.66 -23.49 0.57
N ILE A 380 -13.84 -23.90 1.83
CA ILE A 380 -12.83 -23.80 2.91
C ILE A 380 -12.16 -25.15 3.24
N MET A 381 -12.44 -26.20 2.47
CA MET A 381 -11.82 -27.52 2.60
C MET A 381 -10.74 -27.71 1.53
N LYS A 382 -9.67 -28.46 1.83
CA LYS A 382 -8.65 -28.82 0.83
C LYS A 382 -9.19 -29.72 -0.28
N GLY A 383 -10.22 -30.51 0.00
CA GLY A 383 -10.76 -31.49 -0.95
C GLY A 383 -9.73 -32.57 -1.27
N GLY A 384 -9.59 -32.92 -2.56
CA GLY A 384 -8.60 -33.89 -3.04
C GLY A 384 -7.18 -33.36 -3.24
N TYR A 385 -6.86 -32.16 -2.72
CA TYR A 385 -5.54 -31.53 -2.83
C TYR A 385 -4.77 -31.58 -1.49
N ASP A 386 -3.44 -31.66 -1.56
CA ASP A 386 -2.58 -31.71 -0.36
C ASP A 386 -2.54 -30.36 0.41
N HIS A 387 -2.67 -29.26 -0.33
CA HIS A 387 -2.50 -27.90 0.18
C HIS A 387 -3.58 -26.96 -0.38
N PHE A 388 -3.96 -25.95 0.41
CA PHE A 388 -4.88 -24.90 -0.04
C PHE A 388 -4.28 -24.10 -1.19
N MET A 389 -3.00 -23.72 -1.11
CA MET A 389 -2.34 -23.01 -2.21
C MET A 389 -2.46 -23.76 -3.54
N LEU A 390 -2.26 -25.10 -3.53
CA LEU A 390 -2.40 -25.92 -4.73
C LEU A 390 -3.85 -25.94 -5.24
N LYS A 391 -4.82 -26.21 -4.34
CA LYS A 391 -6.25 -26.17 -4.67
C LYS A 391 -6.59 -24.83 -5.33
N GLU A 392 -6.20 -23.72 -4.73
CA GLU A 392 -6.53 -22.38 -5.17
C GLU A 392 -5.88 -22.04 -6.52
N ILE A 393 -4.67 -22.53 -6.80
CA ILE A 393 -4.05 -22.43 -8.13
C ILE A 393 -4.89 -23.16 -9.17
N PHE A 394 -5.33 -24.38 -8.87
CA PHE A 394 -6.11 -25.22 -9.78
C PHE A 394 -7.57 -24.76 -9.95
N GLU A 395 -8.13 -24.01 -8.99
CA GLU A 395 -9.47 -23.41 -9.07
C GLU A 395 -9.54 -22.15 -9.93
N GLN A 396 -8.41 -21.60 -10.40
CA GLN A 396 -8.38 -20.33 -11.13
C GLN A 396 -9.27 -20.28 -12.40
N PRO A 397 -9.40 -21.33 -13.23
CA PRO A 397 -10.32 -21.30 -14.37
C PRO A 397 -11.77 -21.05 -13.95
N GLU A 398 -12.24 -21.75 -12.91
CA GLU A 398 -13.59 -21.62 -12.36
C GLU A 398 -13.75 -20.28 -11.63
N THR A 399 -12.72 -19.83 -10.94
CA THR A 399 -12.69 -18.58 -10.19
C THR A 399 -12.82 -17.37 -11.12
N VAL A 400 -12.09 -17.35 -12.23
CA VAL A 400 -12.18 -16.29 -13.24
C VAL A 400 -13.55 -16.30 -13.93
N LEU A 401 -14.15 -17.46 -14.16
CA LEU A 401 -15.55 -17.56 -14.63
C LEU A 401 -16.52 -16.92 -13.63
N GLN A 402 -16.39 -17.20 -12.32
CA GLN A 402 -17.22 -16.58 -11.29
C GLN A 402 -16.98 -15.07 -11.19
N THR A 403 -15.75 -14.61 -11.43
CA THR A 403 -15.40 -13.19 -11.48
C THR A 403 -16.11 -12.46 -12.61
N MET A 404 -16.27 -13.11 -13.77
CA MET A 404 -16.95 -12.54 -14.95
C MET A 404 -18.48 -12.73 -14.95
N ARG A 405 -18.99 -13.64 -14.11
CA ARG A 405 -20.40 -14.04 -14.10
C ARG A 405 -21.33 -12.85 -13.88
N GLY A 406 -22.28 -12.67 -14.80
CA GLY A 406 -23.25 -11.58 -14.77
C GLY A 406 -22.66 -10.20 -15.09
N ARG A 407 -21.36 -10.11 -15.40
CA ARG A 407 -20.64 -8.86 -15.71
C ARG A 407 -20.18 -8.76 -17.16
N VAL A 408 -19.95 -9.90 -17.82
CA VAL A 408 -19.53 -9.96 -19.23
C VAL A 408 -20.60 -10.64 -20.06
N ARG A 409 -20.96 -10.03 -21.19
CA ARG A 409 -21.78 -10.66 -22.24
C ARG A 409 -20.89 -11.03 -23.42
N PHE A 410 -20.79 -12.32 -23.72
CA PHE A 410 -20.08 -12.84 -24.88
C PHE A 410 -21.01 -12.89 -26.11
N ARG A 411 -20.45 -12.89 -27.34
CA ARG A 411 -21.25 -13.04 -28.57
C ARG A 411 -21.82 -14.47 -28.65
N GLN A 412 -23.03 -14.61 -29.20
CA GLN A 412 -23.74 -15.89 -29.34
C GLN A 412 -23.09 -16.89 -30.34
N ASP A 413 -22.02 -16.50 -31.04
CA ASP A 413 -21.32 -17.34 -32.03
C ASP A 413 -20.06 -18.05 -31.50
N ALA A 414 -19.76 -17.98 -30.20
CA ALA A 414 -18.80 -18.90 -29.60
C ALA A 414 -19.48 -20.29 -29.52
N PRO A 415 -18.88 -21.37 -30.05
CA PRO A 415 -19.57 -22.65 -30.20
C PRO A 415 -20.10 -23.13 -28.84
N ALA A 416 -21.43 -23.13 -28.72
CA ALA A 416 -22.18 -23.51 -27.53
C ALA A 416 -21.94 -24.95 -27.05
N ALA A 417 -21.13 -25.74 -27.77
CA ALA A 417 -20.74 -27.09 -27.40
C ALA A 417 -19.69 -27.16 -26.28
N GLU A 418 -18.80 -26.16 -26.12
CA GLU A 418 -17.75 -26.20 -25.08
C GLU A 418 -18.14 -25.50 -23.77
N VAL A 419 -19.05 -24.52 -23.80
CA VAL A 419 -19.55 -23.85 -22.59
C VAL A 419 -20.56 -24.72 -21.84
N ALA A 420 -21.34 -25.53 -22.56
CA ALA A 420 -22.28 -26.48 -21.96
C ALA A 420 -21.58 -27.74 -21.41
N ALA A 421 -20.48 -28.19 -22.01
CA ALA A 421 -19.67 -29.30 -21.49
C ALA A 421 -18.86 -28.91 -20.23
N ALA A 422 -18.63 -27.61 -19.99
CA ALA A 422 -17.96 -27.09 -18.81
C ALA A 422 -18.90 -26.87 -17.60
N ALA A 423 -20.22 -26.99 -17.79
CA ALA A 423 -21.21 -26.98 -16.71
C ALA A 423 -21.57 -28.43 -16.34
N GLY A 424 -20.65 -29.12 -15.66
CA GLY A 424 -20.94 -30.42 -15.08
C GLY A 424 -22.12 -30.34 -14.11
N SER A 425 -23.17 -31.11 -14.40
CA SER A 425 -24.33 -31.32 -13.52
C SER A 425 -23.86 -31.77 -12.12
N PRO A 426 -24.50 -31.33 -11.02
CA PRO A 426 -24.08 -31.70 -9.67
C PRO A 426 -24.29 -33.19 -9.46
N VAL A 427 -23.19 -33.96 -9.43
CA VAL A 427 -23.25 -35.38 -9.06
C VAL A 427 -23.46 -35.45 -7.55
N ALA A 428 -24.70 -35.71 -7.17
CA ALA A 428 -25.06 -36.15 -5.83
C ALA A 428 -24.36 -37.49 -5.57
N TRP A 429 -23.52 -37.54 -4.53
CA TRP A 429 -22.98 -38.79 -4.02
C TRP A 429 -24.06 -39.50 -3.21
N THR A 430 -24.75 -40.46 -3.82
CA THR A 430 -25.43 -41.51 -3.06
C THR A 430 -24.47 -42.67 -2.90
N LEU A 431 -23.98 -42.88 -1.67
CA LEU A 431 -23.43 -44.16 -1.25
C LEU A 431 -24.54 -45.21 -1.38
N ASN A 432 -24.26 -46.29 -2.10
CA ASN A 432 -24.86 -47.59 -1.81
C ASN A 432 -23.75 -48.63 -1.83
N GLU A 433 -23.51 -49.18 -0.64
CA GLU A 433 -22.77 -50.40 -0.42
C GLU A 433 -23.45 -51.55 -1.17
N ALA A 434 -22.67 -52.35 -1.89
CA ALA A 434 -22.81 -53.81 -1.93
C ALA A 434 -21.74 -54.44 -2.84
N GLY A 435 -20.97 -55.36 -2.27
CA GLY A 435 -20.74 -56.64 -2.95
C GLY A 435 -19.47 -56.82 -3.78
N ASN A 436 -18.39 -57.17 -3.08
CA ASN A 436 -17.64 -58.42 -3.26
C ASN A 436 -16.95 -58.77 -4.60
N ASN A 437 -15.66 -59.12 -4.43
CA ASN A 437 -14.91 -60.21 -5.04
C ASN A 437 -14.17 -60.09 -6.39
N ASN A 438 -12.86 -60.30 -6.24
CA ASN A 438 -11.96 -61.18 -7.02
C ASN A 438 -11.27 -60.69 -8.31
N LYS A 439 -9.95 -60.52 -8.14
CA LYS A 439 -8.84 -61.24 -8.79
C LYS A 439 -8.52 -61.05 -10.30
N ILE A 440 -7.29 -60.53 -10.48
CA ILE A 440 -6.18 -61.02 -11.32
C ILE A 440 -6.34 -60.92 -12.85
N GLY A 441 -5.38 -60.22 -13.47
CA GLY A 441 -4.93 -60.49 -14.84
C GLY A 441 -4.32 -59.27 -15.51
N GLY A 442 -2.99 -59.14 -15.47
CA GLY A 442 -2.28 -58.19 -16.33
C GLY A 442 -2.33 -58.60 -17.80
N ILE A 443 -2.06 -57.65 -18.70
CA ILE A 443 -1.25 -57.85 -19.92
C ILE A 443 -0.75 -56.46 -20.38
N THR A 444 0.55 -56.43 -20.61
CA THR A 444 1.40 -55.42 -21.22
C THR A 444 0.91 -54.95 -22.59
N ALA A 445 1.01 -53.63 -22.86
CA ALA A 445 0.89 -53.06 -24.20
C ALA A 445 2.27 -52.65 -24.73
N ASN A 446 2.69 -53.27 -25.83
CA ASN A 446 3.81 -52.86 -26.68
C ASN A 446 3.39 -53.11 -28.13
N ALA A 447 3.17 -52.05 -28.93
CA ALA A 447 3.17 -52.11 -30.40
C ALA A 447 3.20 -50.69 -31.02
N THR A 448 4.43 -50.23 -31.26
CA THR A 448 4.97 -49.59 -32.47
C THR A 448 4.01 -49.01 -33.53
N ILE A 449 4.17 -47.71 -33.85
CA ILE A 449 3.82 -47.13 -35.15
C ILE A 449 5.10 -46.56 -35.78
N ARG A 450 5.40 -46.99 -37.02
CA ARG A 450 6.58 -46.64 -37.81
C ARG A 450 6.36 -45.37 -38.65
N ILE A 451 7.45 -44.61 -38.79
CA ILE A 451 7.69 -43.52 -39.73
C ILE A 451 8.09 -44.09 -41.10
N SER A 452 7.70 -43.45 -42.20
CA SER A 452 8.46 -43.50 -43.45
C SER A 452 8.58 -42.11 -44.09
N ALA A 453 9.80 -41.82 -44.55
CA ALA A 453 10.20 -40.65 -45.32
C ALA A 453 10.49 -41.10 -46.76
N THR A 454 10.27 -40.24 -47.75
CA THR A 454 10.77 -40.44 -49.12
C THR A 454 11.22 -39.12 -49.76
N THR A 455 12.44 -39.13 -50.27
CA THR A 455 13.15 -38.09 -51.06
C THR A 455 12.92 -38.26 -52.58
N PRO A 456 13.32 -37.29 -53.43
CA PRO A 456 12.79 -37.11 -54.79
C PRO A 456 13.65 -37.66 -55.94
N THR A 457 13.05 -37.82 -57.13
CA THR A 457 13.74 -37.92 -58.43
C THR A 457 12.98 -37.15 -59.55
N LYS A 458 13.72 -36.43 -60.41
CA LYS A 458 13.33 -35.82 -61.72
C LYS A 458 13.55 -36.86 -62.87
N PRO A 459 13.27 -36.64 -64.19
CA PRO A 459 12.83 -35.45 -64.98
C PRO A 459 11.56 -35.73 -65.87
N ASN A 460 10.90 -34.84 -66.62
CA ASN A 460 11.29 -34.04 -67.81
C ASN A 460 10.05 -33.29 -68.35
N GLY A 461 10.22 -32.10 -68.96
CA GLY A 461 9.40 -31.66 -70.12
C GLY A 461 8.50 -30.41 -70.00
N TYR A 462 8.85 -29.39 -70.80
CA TYR A 462 8.02 -28.33 -71.43
C TYR A 462 7.99 -26.88 -70.86
N SER A 463 8.86 -26.07 -71.49
CA SER A 463 8.68 -24.72 -72.09
C SER A 463 7.92 -23.58 -71.37
N LEU A 464 8.65 -22.47 -71.17
CA LEU A 464 8.17 -21.12 -70.80
C LEU A 464 7.57 -20.34 -72.00
N PRO A 465 6.65 -19.39 -71.72
CA PRO A 465 6.69 -18.05 -72.32
C PRO A 465 6.61 -16.90 -71.27
N PRO A 466 6.88 -15.63 -71.67
CA PRO A 466 7.38 -14.55 -70.80
C PRO A 466 6.28 -13.70 -70.11
N PRO A 467 6.62 -12.78 -69.18
CA PRO A 467 5.64 -12.09 -68.35
C PRO A 467 5.10 -10.81 -69.02
N PRO A 468 3.82 -10.42 -68.78
CA PRO A 468 3.37 -9.05 -68.93
C PRO A 468 2.91 -8.48 -67.57
N GLU A 469 3.61 -7.45 -67.06
CA GLU A 469 3.25 -6.03 -67.12
C GLU A 469 2.37 -5.53 -65.94
N ILE A 470 3.02 -4.79 -65.05
CA ILE A 470 2.43 -4.00 -63.97
C ILE A 470 1.76 -2.78 -64.59
N LYS A 471 0.45 -2.61 -64.39
CA LYS A 471 -0.25 -1.35 -64.63
C LYS A 471 -0.59 -0.66 -63.31
N MET A 472 0.12 0.44 -63.04
CA MET A 472 -0.32 1.48 -62.11
C MET A 472 -1.51 2.24 -62.71
N VAL A 473 -2.57 2.43 -61.92
CA VAL A 473 -3.66 3.39 -62.22
C VAL A 473 -3.75 4.36 -61.03
N PRO A 474 -3.76 5.69 -61.26
CA PRO A 474 -3.67 6.72 -60.22
C PRO A 474 -5.01 6.93 -59.48
N PRO A 475 -5.00 7.57 -58.29
CA PRO A 475 -6.23 7.86 -57.56
C PRO A 475 -6.95 9.08 -58.15
N ALA A 476 -8.28 9.03 -58.21
CA ALA A 476 -9.15 10.16 -58.53
C ALA A 476 -10.23 10.30 -57.45
N PRO A 477 -10.77 11.52 -57.24
CA PRO A 477 -10.87 12.14 -55.92
C PRO A 477 -12.22 11.94 -55.20
N ALA A 478 -12.20 12.25 -53.91
CA ALA A 478 -13.36 12.31 -53.04
C ALA A 478 -14.37 13.39 -53.48
N ALA A 479 -15.64 13.01 -53.63
CA ALA A 479 -16.78 13.88 -53.35
C ALA A 479 -18.09 13.08 -53.15
N SER A 480 -18.70 13.33 -51.98
CA SER A 480 -20.13 13.28 -51.65
C SER A 480 -20.95 12.01 -51.88
N VAL A 481 -21.31 11.33 -50.79
CA VAL A 481 -22.73 11.08 -50.46
C VAL A 481 -22.89 11.16 -48.93
N ALA A 482 -23.40 12.28 -48.45
CA ALA A 482 -24.03 12.38 -47.15
C ALA A 482 -25.54 12.30 -47.37
N VAL A 483 -26.14 11.10 -47.30
CA VAL A 483 -27.55 10.86 -46.92
C VAL A 483 -27.68 9.38 -46.53
N ALA A 484 -27.66 9.08 -45.22
CA ALA A 484 -28.35 7.95 -44.59
C ALA A 484 -28.17 8.05 -43.07
N ALA A 485 -28.66 9.14 -42.49
CA ALA A 485 -29.03 9.17 -41.08
C ALA A 485 -30.50 8.73 -40.97
N ALA A 486 -30.80 8.00 -39.90
CA ALA A 486 -32.12 7.50 -39.48
C ALA A 486 -32.57 6.14 -40.08
N ALA A 487 -31.88 5.06 -39.67
CA ALA A 487 -32.54 3.79 -39.42
C ALA A 487 -32.44 3.52 -37.91
N ALA A 488 -33.58 3.27 -37.27
CA ALA A 488 -33.76 3.14 -35.84
C ALA A 488 -32.70 2.22 -35.19
N SER A 489 -31.84 2.79 -34.35
CA SER A 489 -30.94 2.01 -33.52
C SER A 489 -31.75 1.39 -32.38
N THR A 490 -31.96 0.08 -32.46
CA THR A 490 -32.09 -0.73 -31.25
C THR A 490 -30.96 -0.37 -30.28
N PRO A 491 -31.22 -0.23 -28.97
CA PRO A 491 -30.17 0.12 -28.02
C PRO A 491 -29.09 -0.95 -28.09
N LYS A 492 -27.86 -0.57 -28.45
CA LYS A 492 -26.70 -1.46 -28.40
C LYS A 492 -26.59 -1.96 -26.96
N GLU A 493 -26.81 -3.25 -26.75
CA GLU A 493 -26.69 -3.84 -25.42
C GLU A 493 -25.28 -3.67 -24.87
N GLU A 494 -25.20 -3.24 -23.61
CA GLU A 494 -23.94 -3.03 -22.89
C GLU A 494 -23.20 -4.37 -22.67
N ARG A 495 -21.98 -4.49 -23.21
CA ARG A 495 -21.19 -5.75 -23.18
C ARG A 495 -20.55 -6.06 -21.82
N ILE A 496 -20.20 -5.02 -21.05
CA ILE A 496 -19.56 -5.13 -19.74
C ILE A 496 -20.38 -4.31 -18.75
N LYS A 497 -20.84 -4.93 -17.66
CA LYS A 497 -21.62 -4.27 -16.61
C LYS A 497 -21.03 -4.57 -15.24
N LEU A 498 -20.52 -3.54 -14.57
CA LEU A 498 -20.05 -3.61 -13.18
C LEU A 498 -21.09 -2.96 -12.28
N GLY A 499 -22.04 -3.75 -11.78
CA GLY A 499 -23.20 -3.23 -11.05
C GLY A 499 -22.84 -2.31 -9.87
N GLY A 500 -21.81 -2.65 -9.09
CA GLY A 500 -21.37 -1.84 -7.96
C GLY A 500 -20.64 -0.53 -8.32
N LEU A 501 -20.41 -0.26 -9.62
CA LEU A 501 -19.91 1.01 -10.14
C LEU A 501 -20.94 1.77 -10.99
N ALA A 502 -22.13 1.21 -11.21
CA ALA A 502 -23.09 1.73 -12.19
C ALA A 502 -23.50 3.20 -11.90
N GLU A 503 -23.69 3.55 -10.63
CA GLU A 503 -24.06 4.91 -10.21
C GLU A 503 -22.90 5.92 -10.30
N HIS A 504 -21.67 5.44 -10.37
CA HIS A 504 -20.46 6.26 -10.32
C HIS A 504 -19.65 6.26 -11.61
N ILE A 505 -19.99 5.44 -12.61
CA ILE A 505 -19.19 5.24 -13.82
C ILE A 505 -18.92 6.54 -14.58
N GLU A 506 -19.93 7.42 -14.69
CA GLU A 506 -19.80 8.72 -15.34
C GLU A 506 -18.95 9.71 -14.52
N THR A 507 -19.01 9.62 -13.18
CA THR A 507 -18.14 10.42 -12.30
C THR A 507 -16.69 9.99 -12.45
N ILE A 508 -16.43 8.67 -12.51
CA ILE A 508 -15.09 8.12 -12.71
C ILE A 508 -14.56 8.52 -14.09
N ARG A 509 -15.40 8.48 -15.14
CA ARG A 509 -15.01 8.86 -16.51
C ARG A 509 -14.68 10.34 -16.66
N THR A 510 -15.37 11.21 -15.93
CA THR A 510 -15.13 12.67 -15.92
C THR A 510 -14.01 13.10 -14.96
N GLY A 511 -13.55 12.20 -14.09
CA GLY A 511 -12.40 12.40 -13.22
C GLY A 511 -11.11 12.63 -13.99
N ARG A 512 -10.14 13.31 -13.36
CA ARG A 512 -8.88 13.68 -14.03
C ARG A 512 -7.77 12.66 -13.85
N ARG A 513 -7.89 11.79 -12.86
CA ARG A 513 -6.85 10.82 -12.50
C ARG A 513 -7.45 9.65 -11.72
N LEU A 514 -6.96 8.45 -12.02
CA LEU A 514 -7.19 7.25 -11.23
C LEU A 514 -5.96 6.99 -10.35
N ILE A 515 -6.17 6.68 -9.07
CA ILE A 515 -5.09 6.31 -8.15
C ILE A 515 -5.40 4.93 -7.58
N PHE A 516 -4.63 3.93 -7.96
CA PHE A 516 -4.75 2.58 -7.41
C PHE A 516 -3.83 2.44 -6.20
N VAL A 517 -4.40 2.00 -5.08
CA VAL A 517 -3.72 1.89 -3.79
C VAL A 517 -3.86 0.46 -3.26
N ALA A 518 -2.72 -0.18 -3.00
CA ALA A 518 -2.68 -1.58 -2.54
C ALA A 518 -1.34 -1.93 -1.88
N CYS A 519 -1.24 -3.15 -1.34
CA CYS A 519 -0.01 -3.74 -0.80
C CYS A 519 0.27 -5.12 -1.43
N GLY A 520 1.55 -5.51 -1.47
CA GLY A 520 2.00 -6.85 -1.87
C GLY A 520 1.46 -7.33 -3.22
N THR A 521 1.01 -8.57 -3.30
CA THR A 521 0.42 -9.16 -4.52
C THR A 521 -0.75 -8.33 -5.09
N SER A 522 -1.56 -7.67 -4.26
CA SER A 522 -2.63 -6.78 -4.77
C SER A 522 -2.08 -5.54 -5.48
N PHE A 523 -0.92 -5.02 -5.06
CA PHE A 523 -0.21 -3.96 -5.77
C PHE A 523 0.37 -4.47 -7.10
N HIS A 524 0.91 -5.69 -7.14
CA HIS A 524 1.34 -6.30 -8.40
C HIS A 524 0.19 -6.48 -9.39
N ALA A 525 -1.02 -6.85 -8.93
CA ALA A 525 -2.20 -6.92 -9.79
C ALA A 525 -2.53 -5.54 -10.39
N CYS A 526 -2.40 -4.46 -9.60
CA CYS A 526 -2.61 -3.10 -10.10
C CYS A 526 -1.58 -2.74 -11.18
N LEU A 527 -0.30 -3.07 -10.97
CA LEU A 527 0.75 -2.89 -11.98
C LEU A 527 0.48 -3.68 -13.26
N ALA A 528 -0.02 -4.91 -13.16
CA ALA A 528 -0.37 -5.74 -14.32
C ALA A 528 -1.49 -5.12 -15.16
N ALA A 529 -2.48 -4.49 -14.52
CA ALA A 529 -3.60 -3.83 -15.19
C ALA A 529 -3.31 -2.39 -15.64
N ARG A 530 -2.24 -1.76 -15.14
CA ARG A 530 -1.91 -0.34 -15.36
C ARG A 530 -1.98 0.08 -16.83
N GLN A 531 -1.28 -0.65 -17.71
CA GLN A 531 -1.19 -0.29 -19.12
C GLN A 531 -2.55 -0.37 -19.82
N ALA A 532 -3.40 -1.35 -19.46
CA ALA A 532 -4.75 -1.47 -19.99
C ALA A 532 -5.64 -0.31 -19.53
N LEU A 533 -5.53 0.10 -18.26
CA LEU A 533 -6.23 1.26 -17.72
C LEU A 533 -5.79 2.56 -18.41
N GLU A 534 -4.48 2.79 -18.55
CA GLU A 534 -3.94 3.98 -19.21
C GLU A 534 -4.38 4.05 -20.69
N HIS A 535 -4.26 2.95 -21.45
CA HIS A 535 -4.61 2.92 -22.87
C HIS A 535 -6.12 3.01 -23.13
N LEU A 536 -6.95 2.27 -22.39
CA LEU A 536 -8.39 2.24 -22.64
C LEU A 536 -9.09 3.49 -22.07
N VAL A 537 -8.75 3.87 -20.84
CA VAL A 537 -9.41 4.98 -20.12
C VAL A 537 -8.81 6.34 -20.51
N GLY A 538 -7.56 6.40 -20.98
CA GLY A 538 -6.95 7.64 -21.50
C GLY A 538 -6.92 8.81 -20.52
N ILE A 539 -6.90 8.52 -19.22
CA ILE A 539 -6.62 9.49 -18.15
C ILE A 539 -5.40 8.99 -17.36
N PRO A 540 -4.64 9.89 -16.71
CA PRO A 540 -3.53 9.51 -15.85
C PRO A 540 -3.92 8.44 -14.82
N VAL A 541 -3.11 7.37 -14.75
CA VAL A 541 -3.25 6.31 -13.76
C VAL A 541 -2.01 6.28 -12.89
N ALA A 542 -2.18 6.51 -11.59
CA ALA A 542 -1.15 6.38 -10.58
C ALA A 542 -1.29 5.04 -9.85
N MET A 543 -0.15 4.47 -9.48
CA MET A 543 -0.04 3.21 -8.72
C MET A 543 0.74 3.52 -7.46
N GLU A 544 0.14 3.30 -6.30
CA GLU A 544 0.67 3.71 -5.02
C GLU A 544 0.72 2.52 -4.06
N LEU A 545 1.89 2.27 -3.47
CA LEU A 545 1.99 1.39 -2.31
C LEU A 545 1.35 2.11 -1.13
N ALA A 546 0.39 1.47 -0.45
CA ALA A 546 -0.42 2.15 0.56
C ALA A 546 0.42 2.76 1.70
N SER A 547 1.45 2.04 2.15
CA SER A 547 2.37 2.51 3.18
C SER A 547 3.15 3.76 2.75
N ASP A 548 3.75 3.74 1.55
CA ASP A 548 4.53 4.87 1.02
C ASP A 548 3.64 6.10 0.72
N LEU A 549 2.40 5.89 0.27
CA LEU A 549 1.42 6.96 0.13
C LEU A 549 1.14 7.63 1.47
N LEU A 550 0.95 6.87 2.54
CA LEU A 550 0.72 7.43 3.87
C LEU A 550 1.93 8.18 4.40
N ASP A 551 3.14 7.67 4.16
CA ASP A 551 4.38 8.30 4.62
C ASP A 551 4.69 9.61 3.87
N ARG A 552 4.44 9.66 2.57
CA ARG A 552 4.62 10.89 1.77
C ARG A 552 3.47 11.87 1.88
N ALA A 553 2.28 11.39 2.24
CA ALA A 553 1.02 12.14 2.24
C ALA A 553 0.85 13.00 0.96
N PRO A 554 0.90 12.40 -0.24
CA PRO A 554 0.86 13.16 -1.48
C PRO A 554 -0.50 13.86 -1.67
N PRO A 555 -0.56 14.91 -2.51
CA PRO A 555 -1.82 15.59 -2.82
C PRO A 555 -2.83 14.64 -3.49
N ILE A 556 -3.99 14.49 -2.85
CA ILE A 556 -5.21 13.89 -3.39
C ILE A 556 -6.26 15.00 -3.48
N PHE A 557 -6.96 15.06 -4.60
CA PHE A 557 -7.95 16.08 -4.95
C PHE A 557 -9.35 15.49 -5.06
N ARG A 558 -10.36 16.37 -5.12
CA ARG A 558 -11.77 15.96 -5.19
C ARG A 558 -12.17 15.30 -6.52
N ASP A 559 -11.45 15.61 -7.58
CA ASP A 559 -11.63 15.06 -8.94
C ASP A 559 -10.76 13.83 -9.22
N ASP A 560 -10.05 13.33 -8.19
CA ASP A 560 -9.40 12.02 -8.22
C ASP A 560 -10.41 10.92 -7.89
N THR A 561 -10.25 9.79 -8.57
CA THR A 561 -10.86 8.51 -8.14
C THR A 561 -9.77 7.62 -7.55
N CYS A 562 -9.89 7.28 -6.27
CA CYS A 562 -8.97 6.39 -5.58
C CYS A 562 -9.56 4.97 -5.50
N VAL A 563 -8.87 3.99 -6.07
CA VAL A 563 -9.27 2.58 -6.11
C VAL A 563 -8.43 1.78 -5.13
N PHE A 564 -9.07 1.19 -4.12
CA PHE A 564 -8.43 0.43 -3.05
C PHE A 564 -8.56 -1.06 -3.33
N VAL A 565 -7.44 -1.73 -3.61
CA VAL A 565 -7.43 -3.14 -3.99
C VAL A 565 -6.91 -3.98 -2.83
N SER A 566 -7.77 -4.86 -2.28
CA SER A 566 -7.40 -5.74 -1.17
C SER A 566 -8.25 -6.99 -1.17
N GLN A 567 -7.61 -8.17 -1.20
CA GLN A 567 -8.34 -9.45 -1.10
C GLN A 567 -9.17 -9.51 0.19
N SER A 568 -8.54 -9.26 1.35
CA SER A 568 -9.22 -9.31 2.66
C SER A 568 -10.18 -8.14 2.90
N GLY A 569 -9.92 -6.98 2.30
CA GLY A 569 -10.63 -5.74 2.60
C GLY A 569 -10.34 -5.17 4.00
N GLU A 570 -9.36 -5.71 4.72
CA GLU A 570 -8.99 -5.34 6.09
C GLU A 570 -7.50 -4.93 6.20
N THR A 571 -6.80 -4.79 5.07
CA THR A 571 -5.37 -4.44 5.07
C THR A 571 -5.16 -3.04 5.68
N ALA A 572 -4.45 -2.95 6.81
CA ALA A 572 -4.39 -1.75 7.63
C ALA A 572 -3.93 -0.50 6.85
N ASP A 573 -2.79 -0.57 6.15
CA ASP A 573 -2.29 0.57 5.38
C ASP A 573 -3.24 0.97 4.25
N THR A 574 -3.85 0.00 3.55
CA THR A 574 -4.85 0.27 2.50
C THR A 574 -6.11 0.93 3.08
N LEU A 575 -6.57 0.49 4.24
CA LEU A 575 -7.73 1.07 4.94
C LEU A 575 -7.43 2.50 5.41
N ARG A 576 -6.24 2.76 5.96
CA ARG A 576 -5.82 4.12 6.34
C ARG A 576 -5.63 5.03 5.13
N ALA A 577 -5.11 4.49 4.02
CA ALA A 577 -5.02 5.24 2.77
C ALA A 577 -6.42 5.60 2.22
N LEU A 578 -7.41 4.72 2.43
CA LEU A 578 -8.82 5.00 2.15
C LEU A 578 -9.34 6.15 3.01
N GLU A 579 -9.13 6.11 4.32
CA GLU A 579 -9.50 7.21 5.23
C GLU A 579 -8.83 8.53 4.82
N TYR A 580 -7.54 8.49 4.48
CA TYR A 580 -6.80 9.65 3.99
C TYR A 580 -7.41 10.23 2.71
N ALA A 581 -7.67 9.41 1.69
CA ALA A 581 -8.26 9.86 0.43
C ALA A 581 -9.69 10.39 0.61
N ARG A 582 -10.48 9.74 1.46
CA ARG A 582 -11.84 10.17 1.80
C ARG A 582 -11.84 11.52 2.51
N ALA A 583 -10.91 11.75 3.43
CA ALA A 583 -10.73 13.05 4.09
C ALA A 583 -10.34 14.18 3.12
N LYS A 584 -9.72 13.85 1.97
CA LYS A 584 -9.43 14.80 0.89
C LYS A 584 -10.61 15.00 -0.08
N GLY A 585 -11.67 14.21 0.07
CA GLY A 585 -12.90 14.30 -0.72
C GLY A 585 -12.81 13.64 -2.09
N ALA A 586 -11.88 12.70 -2.30
CA ALA A 586 -11.80 11.91 -3.52
C ALA A 586 -12.91 10.86 -3.59
N LEU A 587 -13.26 10.43 -4.81
CA LEU A 587 -14.17 9.30 -5.01
C LEU A 587 -13.43 7.98 -4.70
N CYS A 588 -13.70 7.39 -3.54
CA CYS A 588 -13.14 6.10 -3.14
C CYS A 588 -13.93 4.89 -3.67
N VAL A 589 -13.24 3.97 -4.34
CA VAL A 589 -13.79 2.72 -4.92
C VAL A 589 -13.06 1.51 -4.32
N GLY A 590 -13.79 0.49 -3.85
CA GLY A 590 -13.21 -0.73 -3.28
C GLY A 590 -13.23 -1.93 -4.23
N LEU A 591 -12.08 -2.57 -4.46
CA LEU A 591 -11.98 -3.87 -5.15
C LEU A 591 -11.58 -4.95 -4.13
N THR A 592 -12.56 -5.70 -3.63
CA THR A 592 -12.37 -6.62 -2.49
C THR A 592 -12.90 -8.02 -2.76
N ASN A 593 -12.45 -9.02 -1.99
CA ASN A 593 -12.95 -10.39 -2.07
C ASN A 593 -13.71 -10.85 -0.81
N THR A 594 -13.88 -9.95 0.16
CA THR A 594 -14.60 -10.21 1.40
C THR A 594 -15.78 -9.25 1.50
N VAL A 595 -16.98 -9.80 1.42
CA VAL A 595 -18.24 -9.07 1.57
C VAL A 595 -18.30 -8.45 2.98
N GLY A 596 -18.71 -7.19 3.05
CA GLY A 596 -18.85 -6.48 4.32
C GLY A 596 -17.53 -6.13 5.02
N SER A 597 -16.38 -6.28 4.35
CA SER A 597 -15.09 -5.83 4.88
C SER A 597 -15.02 -4.31 5.11
N ALA A 598 -14.10 -3.85 5.96
CA ALA A 598 -13.94 -2.43 6.29
C ALA A 598 -13.73 -1.56 5.05
N ILE A 599 -12.87 -1.97 4.10
CA ILE A 599 -12.69 -1.25 2.83
C ILE A 599 -14.00 -1.22 2.03
N ALA A 600 -14.69 -2.36 1.89
CA ALA A 600 -15.93 -2.42 1.11
C ALA A 600 -17.04 -1.53 1.67
N ARG A 601 -17.16 -1.43 3.00
CA ARG A 601 -18.16 -0.56 3.68
C ARG A 601 -17.81 0.91 3.62
N ASN A 602 -16.53 1.26 3.69
CA ASN A 602 -16.07 2.64 3.80
C ASN A 602 -15.80 3.32 2.45
N THR A 603 -15.85 2.58 1.34
CA THR A 603 -15.81 3.12 -0.03
C THR A 603 -17.19 3.55 -0.51
N HIS A 604 -17.26 4.52 -1.43
CA HIS A 604 -18.52 4.98 -2.02
C HIS A 604 -19.13 3.97 -2.99
N ALA A 605 -18.26 3.23 -3.69
CA ALA A 605 -18.62 2.24 -4.69
C ALA A 605 -17.64 1.08 -4.64
N GLY A 606 -17.94 -0.06 -5.26
CA GLY A 606 -16.99 -1.16 -5.27
C GLY A 606 -17.36 -2.34 -6.14
N VAL A 607 -16.40 -3.22 -6.37
CA VAL A 607 -16.59 -4.48 -7.07
C VAL A 607 -16.03 -5.61 -6.23
N HIS A 608 -16.91 -6.53 -5.83
CA HIS A 608 -16.49 -7.79 -5.23
C HIS A 608 -15.85 -8.67 -6.31
N ILE A 609 -14.59 -9.09 -6.16
CA ILE A 609 -13.91 -9.87 -7.22
C ILE A 609 -14.54 -11.26 -7.39
N ASN A 610 -15.19 -11.80 -6.36
CA ASN A 610 -15.91 -13.08 -6.40
C ASN A 610 -15.00 -14.29 -6.67
N ALA A 611 -13.82 -14.27 -6.06
CA ALA A 611 -12.84 -15.34 -6.19
C ALA A 611 -13.07 -16.52 -5.21
N GLY A 612 -14.12 -16.45 -4.39
CA GLY A 612 -14.36 -17.38 -3.28
C GLY A 612 -13.35 -17.20 -2.15
N CYS A 613 -13.44 -18.03 -1.11
CA CYS A 613 -12.51 -17.96 0.02
C CYS A 613 -11.09 -18.34 -0.43
N GLU A 614 -10.10 -17.57 0.03
CA GLU A 614 -8.67 -17.83 -0.20
C GLU A 614 -8.02 -18.03 1.18
N ILE A 615 -7.62 -19.26 1.47
CA ILE A 615 -7.08 -19.72 2.75
C ILE A 615 -5.55 -19.73 2.72
N GLY A 616 -4.94 -20.11 1.59
CA GLY A 616 -3.47 -20.13 1.45
C GLY A 616 -2.88 -18.74 1.71
N VAL A 617 -1.85 -18.65 2.57
CA VAL A 617 -1.25 -17.35 2.96
C VAL A 617 -0.79 -16.57 1.73
N ALA A 618 -0.09 -17.23 0.80
CA ALA A 618 0.32 -16.64 -0.47
C ALA A 618 -0.89 -16.52 -1.41
N SER A 619 -1.24 -15.28 -1.79
CA SER A 619 -2.38 -15.05 -2.70
C SER A 619 -2.12 -15.60 -4.10
N THR A 620 -3.16 -16.20 -4.72
CA THR A 620 -3.08 -16.85 -6.04
C THR A 620 -4.28 -16.48 -6.90
N LYS A 621 -5.46 -17.04 -6.62
CA LYS A 621 -6.69 -16.80 -7.39
C LYS A 621 -7.28 -15.40 -7.19
N ALA A 622 -6.97 -14.74 -6.07
CA ALA A 622 -7.35 -13.35 -5.90
C ALA A 622 -6.52 -12.41 -6.80
N TYR A 623 -5.22 -12.67 -7.01
CA TYR A 623 -4.37 -11.90 -7.93
C TYR A 623 -4.93 -11.90 -9.37
N THR A 624 -5.22 -13.09 -9.90
CA THR A 624 -5.75 -13.24 -11.26
C THR A 624 -7.14 -12.62 -11.39
N SER A 625 -8.02 -12.79 -10.40
CA SER A 625 -9.35 -12.18 -10.39
C SER A 625 -9.30 -10.66 -10.27
N GLN A 626 -8.37 -10.10 -9.50
CA GLN A 626 -8.16 -8.65 -9.40
C GLN A 626 -7.79 -8.04 -10.75
N ILE A 627 -6.86 -8.66 -11.49
CA ILE A 627 -6.49 -8.22 -12.85
C ILE A 627 -7.71 -8.23 -13.76
N VAL A 628 -8.47 -9.34 -13.77
CA VAL A 628 -9.67 -9.48 -14.61
C VAL A 628 -10.72 -8.40 -14.29
N VAL A 629 -10.96 -8.10 -13.01
CA VAL A 629 -11.88 -7.00 -12.62
C VAL A 629 -11.37 -5.64 -13.08
N MET A 630 -10.09 -5.35 -12.94
CA MET A 630 -9.53 -4.07 -13.39
C MET A 630 -9.55 -3.92 -14.91
N VAL A 631 -9.36 -5.01 -15.66
CA VAL A 631 -9.54 -5.02 -17.12
C VAL A 631 -11.01 -4.79 -17.48
N MET A 632 -11.96 -5.45 -16.80
CA MET A 632 -13.39 -5.17 -16.98
C MET A 632 -13.74 -3.72 -16.64
N MET A 633 -13.13 -3.14 -15.60
CA MET A 633 -13.30 -1.74 -15.24
C MET A 633 -12.80 -0.82 -16.35
N ALA A 634 -11.62 -1.09 -16.92
CA ALA A 634 -11.10 -0.35 -18.07
C ALA A 634 -12.02 -0.45 -19.30
N LEU A 635 -12.59 -1.64 -19.57
CA LEU A 635 -13.55 -1.86 -20.66
C LEU A 635 -14.88 -1.12 -20.45
N ALA A 636 -15.36 -1.03 -19.20
CA ALA A 636 -16.58 -0.31 -18.85
C ALA A 636 -16.38 1.21 -18.96
N LEU A 637 -15.24 1.73 -18.49
CA LEU A 637 -14.92 3.15 -18.55
C LEU A 637 -14.68 3.66 -19.97
N SER A 638 -14.22 2.79 -20.88
CA SER A 638 -13.96 3.11 -22.30
C SER A 638 -15.13 2.85 -23.25
N ALA A 639 -16.32 2.53 -22.73
CA ALA A 639 -17.45 2.05 -23.52
C ALA A 639 -17.98 3.03 -24.59
N ASP A 640 -17.80 4.34 -24.39
CA ASP A 640 -18.24 5.41 -25.29
C ASP A 640 -17.18 5.78 -26.36
N ARG A 641 -16.01 5.14 -26.34
CA ARG A 641 -14.90 5.46 -27.26
C ARG A 641 -14.95 4.62 -28.52
N VAL A 642 -15.48 5.21 -29.59
CA VAL A 642 -15.58 4.57 -30.92
C VAL A 642 -14.24 4.08 -31.45
N SER A 643 -13.15 4.84 -31.25
CA SER A 643 -11.80 4.48 -31.74
C SER A 643 -11.23 3.23 -31.06
N GLN A 644 -11.70 2.89 -29.86
CA GLN A 644 -11.23 1.73 -29.09
C GLN A 644 -12.12 0.50 -29.29
N GLN A 645 -13.19 0.58 -30.08
CA GLN A 645 -14.18 -0.50 -30.12
C GLN A 645 -13.59 -1.83 -30.61
N ALA A 646 -12.75 -1.83 -31.64
CA ALA A 646 -12.13 -3.07 -32.14
C ALA A 646 -11.24 -3.73 -31.07
N HIS A 647 -10.41 -2.95 -30.38
CA HIS A 647 -9.54 -3.46 -29.32
C HIS A 647 -10.32 -3.93 -28.09
N ARG A 648 -11.41 -3.23 -27.73
CA ARG A 648 -12.32 -3.67 -26.65
C ARG A 648 -12.94 -5.04 -26.97
N GLU A 649 -13.39 -5.24 -28.21
CA GLU A 649 -13.98 -6.51 -28.64
C GLU A 649 -12.95 -7.65 -28.60
N GLU A 650 -11.72 -7.42 -29.05
CA GLU A 650 -10.61 -8.37 -28.95
C GLU A 650 -10.37 -8.80 -27.48
N ILE A 651 -10.32 -7.85 -26.54
CA ILE A 651 -10.13 -8.15 -25.12
C ILE A 651 -11.32 -8.93 -24.55
N ILE A 652 -12.57 -8.56 -24.92
CA ILE A 652 -13.78 -9.25 -24.45
C ILE A 652 -13.82 -10.69 -24.97
N ASP A 653 -13.42 -10.93 -26.21
CA ASP A 653 -13.32 -12.28 -26.76
C ASP A 653 -12.20 -13.07 -26.07
N GLY A 654 -11.08 -12.42 -25.76
CA GLY A 654 -10.00 -12.98 -24.93
C GLY A 654 -10.45 -13.36 -23.52
N LEU A 655 -11.31 -12.56 -22.86
CA LEU A 655 -11.93 -12.91 -21.58
C LEU A 655 -12.77 -14.19 -21.68
N GLY A 656 -13.41 -14.44 -22.82
CA GLY A 656 -14.16 -15.67 -23.08
C GLY A 656 -13.26 -16.91 -23.20
N GLN A 657 -12.04 -16.74 -23.73
CA GLN A 657 -11.04 -17.80 -23.91
C GLN A 657 -10.20 -18.05 -22.65
N LEU A 658 -10.11 -17.07 -21.75
CA LEU A 658 -9.24 -17.08 -20.58
C LEU A 658 -9.38 -18.33 -19.68
N PRO A 659 -10.58 -18.85 -19.36
CA PRO A 659 -10.70 -20.08 -18.57
C PRO A 659 -10.09 -21.30 -19.26
N CYS A 660 -10.22 -21.42 -20.58
CA CYS A 660 -9.61 -22.50 -21.35
C CYS A 660 -8.07 -22.38 -21.34
N ALA A 661 -7.56 -21.16 -21.55
CA ALA A 661 -6.13 -20.88 -21.49
C ALA A 661 -5.51 -21.21 -20.12
N LEU A 662 -6.21 -20.90 -19.02
CA LEU A 662 -5.78 -21.26 -17.66
C LEU A 662 -5.74 -22.78 -17.46
N ARG A 663 -6.72 -23.53 -17.97
CA ARG A 663 -6.69 -25.01 -17.93
C ARG A 663 -5.51 -25.58 -18.71
N ALA A 664 -5.19 -25.00 -19.86
CA ALA A 664 -4.01 -25.40 -20.63
C ALA A 664 -2.71 -25.10 -19.87
N ALA A 665 -2.58 -23.92 -19.24
CA ALA A 665 -1.43 -23.60 -18.40
C ALA A 665 -1.29 -24.51 -17.18
N LEU A 666 -2.39 -24.94 -16.55
CA LEU A 666 -2.37 -25.90 -15.44
C LEU A 666 -1.85 -27.29 -15.86
N ARG A 667 -2.01 -27.69 -17.13
CA ARG A 667 -1.44 -28.96 -17.65
C ARG A 667 0.09 -28.97 -17.67
N LEU A 668 0.73 -27.81 -17.51
CA LEU A 668 2.20 -27.69 -17.40
C LEU A 668 2.73 -28.14 -16.02
N ASP A 669 1.86 -28.52 -15.08
CA ASP A 669 2.24 -28.91 -13.71
C ASP A 669 3.42 -29.90 -13.65
N THR A 670 3.38 -30.97 -14.44
CA THR A 670 4.46 -31.97 -14.48
C THR A 670 5.77 -31.36 -14.96
N GLN A 671 5.74 -30.56 -16.03
CA GLN A 671 6.93 -29.89 -16.57
C GLN A 671 7.52 -28.90 -15.55
N VAL A 672 6.66 -28.15 -14.86
CA VAL A 672 7.06 -27.18 -13.85
C VAL A 672 7.64 -27.87 -12.61
N ARG A 673 7.11 -29.04 -12.22
CA ARG A 673 7.68 -29.87 -11.15
C ARG A 673 9.08 -30.39 -11.49
N ASP A 674 9.30 -30.81 -12.73
CA ASP A 674 10.63 -31.20 -13.21
C ASP A 674 11.61 -30.03 -13.19
N LEU A 675 11.14 -28.83 -13.55
CA LEU A 675 11.92 -27.60 -13.44
C LEU A 675 12.24 -27.26 -11.98
N ALA A 676 11.26 -27.33 -11.08
CA ALA A 676 11.45 -27.11 -9.65
C ALA A 676 12.50 -28.07 -9.07
N THR A 677 12.51 -29.33 -9.51
CA THR A 677 13.51 -30.33 -9.11
C THR A 677 14.94 -29.91 -9.48
N ARG A 678 15.13 -29.23 -10.61
CA ARG A 678 16.43 -28.69 -11.04
C ARG A 678 16.85 -27.44 -10.30
N LEU A 679 15.89 -26.69 -9.76
CA LEU A 679 16.11 -25.41 -9.08
C LEU A 679 16.08 -25.52 -7.56
N LYS A 680 15.72 -26.68 -7.00
CA LYS A 680 15.49 -26.85 -5.55
C LYS A 680 16.71 -26.49 -4.70
N ASP A 681 17.92 -26.68 -5.20
CA ASP A 681 19.17 -26.47 -4.46
C ASP A 681 19.73 -25.04 -4.63
N GLU A 682 19.15 -24.24 -5.53
CA GLU A 682 19.61 -22.90 -5.88
C GLU A 682 19.29 -21.87 -4.78
N GLN A 683 20.21 -20.97 -4.47
CA GLN A 683 19.95 -19.97 -3.41
C GLN A 683 19.26 -18.71 -3.92
N SER A 684 19.41 -18.41 -5.21
CA SER A 684 18.87 -17.20 -5.82
C SER A 684 18.21 -17.48 -7.16
N LEU A 685 17.23 -16.66 -7.52
CA LEU A 685 16.53 -16.71 -8.82
C LEU A 685 16.24 -15.28 -9.29
N LEU A 686 16.79 -14.89 -10.45
CA LEU A 686 16.44 -13.61 -11.07
C LEU A 686 15.30 -13.80 -12.07
N VAL A 687 14.32 -12.91 -12.03
CA VAL A 687 13.13 -12.97 -12.88
C VAL A 687 13.02 -11.69 -13.70
N PHE A 688 13.13 -11.78 -15.02
CA PHE A 688 13.04 -10.62 -15.92
C PHE A 688 11.69 -10.54 -16.62
N GLY A 689 11.10 -9.35 -16.63
CA GLY A 689 9.87 -9.05 -17.37
C GLY A 689 9.82 -7.59 -17.82
N ARG A 690 8.95 -7.28 -18.80
CA ARG A 690 8.75 -5.92 -19.32
C ARG A 690 7.31 -5.70 -19.76
N GLY A 691 6.87 -4.44 -19.77
CA GLY A 691 5.49 -4.11 -20.14
C GLY A 691 4.49 -4.73 -19.17
N TYR A 692 3.41 -5.32 -19.70
CA TYR A 692 2.44 -6.12 -18.93
C TYR A 692 3.11 -7.19 -18.06
N ASN A 693 4.22 -7.76 -18.52
CA ASN A 693 4.93 -8.85 -17.85
C ASN A 693 5.94 -8.41 -16.79
N TYR A 694 6.12 -7.10 -16.57
CA TYR A 694 6.92 -6.64 -15.42
C TYR A 694 6.26 -7.04 -14.09
N ALA A 695 4.94 -6.86 -13.98
CA ALA A 695 4.18 -7.30 -12.81
C ALA A 695 4.26 -8.83 -12.61
N THR A 696 4.21 -9.60 -13.70
CA THR A 696 4.41 -11.07 -13.67
C THR A 696 5.77 -11.44 -13.07
N ALA A 697 6.83 -10.73 -13.44
CA ALA A 697 8.18 -10.97 -12.89
C ALA A 697 8.27 -10.66 -11.40
N LEU A 698 7.69 -9.53 -10.97
CA LEU A 698 7.62 -9.16 -9.55
C LEU A 698 6.80 -10.16 -8.73
N GLU A 699 5.65 -10.61 -9.25
CA GLU A 699 4.78 -11.56 -8.57
C GLU A 699 5.41 -12.95 -8.47
N ALA A 700 6.03 -13.45 -9.54
CA ALA A 700 6.77 -14.70 -9.50
C ALA A 700 7.91 -14.67 -8.49
N ALA A 701 8.68 -13.59 -8.47
CA ALA A 701 9.74 -13.39 -7.49
C ALA A 701 9.17 -13.31 -6.06
N LEU A 702 8.02 -12.67 -5.85
CA LEU A 702 7.39 -12.61 -4.53
C LEU A 702 6.88 -13.99 -4.08
N LYS A 703 6.20 -14.77 -4.93
CA LYS A 703 5.73 -16.12 -4.59
C LYS A 703 6.89 -17.05 -4.22
N VAL A 704 7.93 -17.06 -5.05
CA VAL A 704 9.12 -17.87 -4.75
C VAL A 704 9.72 -17.46 -3.40
N LYS A 705 9.85 -16.16 -3.13
CA LYS A 705 10.39 -15.64 -1.86
C LYS A 705 9.54 -16.06 -0.66
N GLU A 706 8.22 -15.91 -0.76
CA GLU A 706 7.28 -16.15 0.34
C GLU A 706 7.25 -17.61 0.78
N VAL A 707 7.12 -18.56 -0.16
CA VAL A 707 6.89 -19.97 0.21
C VAL A 707 8.14 -20.85 0.14
N THR A 708 9.17 -20.46 -0.62
CA THR A 708 10.38 -21.28 -0.80
C THR A 708 11.59 -20.80 0.00
N LEU A 709 11.55 -19.56 0.51
CA LEU A 709 12.66 -18.87 1.18
C LEU A 709 13.92 -18.71 0.32
N MET A 710 13.83 -18.98 -0.99
CA MET A 710 14.85 -18.66 -1.98
C MET A 710 14.91 -17.14 -2.19
N HIS A 711 16.11 -16.61 -2.38
CA HIS A 711 16.25 -15.19 -2.71
C HIS A 711 15.86 -14.96 -4.17
N SER A 712 14.62 -14.53 -4.40
CA SER A 712 14.12 -14.20 -5.74
C SER A 712 13.85 -12.72 -5.93
N GLU A 713 14.25 -12.19 -7.08
CA GLU A 713 14.12 -10.77 -7.43
C GLU A 713 13.50 -10.59 -8.82
N GLY A 714 12.45 -9.76 -8.89
CA GLY A 714 11.78 -9.41 -10.13
C GLY A 714 12.35 -8.11 -10.68
N ILE A 715 12.91 -8.15 -11.89
CA ILE A 715 13.68 -7.07 -12.47
C ILE A 715 13.03 -6.62 -13.77
N LEU A 716 12.87 -5.30 -13.92
CA LEU A 716 12.45 -4.71 -15.18
C LEU A 716 13.55 -4.95 -16.23
N ALA A 717 13.24 -5.69 -17.29
CA ALA A 717 14.25 -6.11 -18.26
C ALA A 717 14.96 -4.94 -18.98
N GLY A 718 14.33 -3.76 -19.03
CA GLY A 718 14.98 -2.53 -19.51
C GLY A 718 16.15 -2.07 -18.63
N GLU A 719 16.07 -2.32 -17.32
CA GLU A 719 17.08 -1.94 -16.33
C GLU A 719 18.24 -2.94 -16.25
N MET A 720 18.15 -4.08 -16.96
CA MET A 720 19.14 -5.15 -16.89
C MET A 720 20.57 -4.63 -17.04
N LYS A 721 20.84 -3.80 -18.06
CA LYS A 721 22.19 -3.26 -18.34
C LYS A 721 22.67 -2.19 -17.35
N HIS A 722 21.77 -1.68 -16.51
CA HIS A 722 22.04 -0.56 -15.60
C HIS A 722 22.48 -1.03 -14.20
N GLY A 723 23.05 -2.24 -14.11
CA GLY A 723 23.57 -2.81 -12.86
C GLY A 723 23.29 -4.31 -12.73
N PRO A 724 22.02 -4.77 -12.79
CA PRO A 724 21.64 -6.15 -12.52
C PRO A 724 22.34 -7.22 -13.37
N LEU A 725 22.72 -6.89 -14.61
CA LEU A 725 23.46 -7.78 -15.50
C LEU A 725 24.81 -8.22 -14.93
N ALA A 726 25.38 -7.48 -13.96
CA ALA A 726 26.63 -7.86 -13.29
C ALA A 726 26.49 -9.11 -12.40
N LEU A 727 25.25 -9.48 -12.01
CA LEU A 727 24.96 -10.68 -11.24
C LEU A 727 24.85 -11.95 -12.09
N VAL A 728 24.94 -11.82 -13.42
CA VAL A 728 24.69 -12.92 -14.36
C VAL A 728 25.98 -13.69 -14.63
N ASP A 729 25.96 -14.98 -14.31
CA ASP A 729 27.01 -15.94 -14.61
C ASP A 729 26.42 -17.31 -15.02
N GLU A 730 27.27 -18.32 -15.15
CA GLU A 730 26.89 -19.69 -15.52
C GLU A 730 26.19 -20.49 -14.42
N HIS A 731 26.19 -19.99 -13.18
CA HIS A 731 25.58 -20.66 -12.04
C HIS A 731 24.19 -20.11 -11.72
N MET A 732 24.00 -18.79 -11.87
CA MET A 732 22.77 -18.08 -11.55
C MET A 732 21.62 -18.52 -12.47
N PRO A 733 20.54 -19.12 -11.92
CA PRO A 733 19.34 -19.42 -12.70
C PRO A 733 18.56 -18.13 -12.97
N ILE A 734 18.11 -17.97 -14.22
CA ILE A 734 17.39 -16.78 -14.66
C ILE A 734 16.11 -17.19 -15.38
N LEU A 735 14.99 -16.66 -14.90
CA LEU A 735 13.68 -16.81 -15.52
C LEU A 735 13.36 -15.56 -16.34
N VAL A 736 13.05 -15.71 -17.63
CA VAL A 736 12.65 -14.60 -18.51
C VAL A 736 11.21 -14.81 -18.97
N VAL A 737 10.34 -13.80 -18.77
CA VAL A 737 8.97 -13.80 -19.28
C VAL A 737 8.94 -13.10 -20.63
N ALA A 738 8.86 -13.88 -21.71
CA ALA A 738 8.94 -13.42 -23.10
C ALA A 738 7.76 -13.95 -23.93
N THR A 739 6.54 -13.51 -23.61
CA THR A 739 5.34 -13.83 -24.40
C THR A 739 5.17 -12.90 -25.61
N LEU A 740 4.31 -13.31 -26.56
CA LEU A 740 4.03 -12.56 -27.79
C LEU A 740 3.17 -11.32 -27.52
N ASP A 741 3.81 -10.24 -27.09
CA ASP A 741 3.24 -8.91 -26.90
C ASP A 741 4.06 -7.82 -27.63
N SER A 742 3.65 -6.56 -27.52
CA SER A 742 4.39 -5.43 -28.11
C SER A 742 5.85 -5.27 -27.66
N MET A 743 6.28 -5.94 -26.57
CA MET A 743 7.66 -5.92 -26.06
C MET A 743 8.48 -7.15 -26.50
N HIS A 744 7.89 -8.12 -27.19
CA HIS A 744 8.52 -9.39 -27.58
C HIS A 744 9.90 -9.23 -28.21
N GLY A 745 10.06 -8.40 -29.25
CA GLY A 745 11.36 -8.18 -29.88
C GLY A 745 12.44 -7.62 -28.94
N LYS A 746 12.06 -6.83 -27.93
CA LYS A 746 12.98 -6.35 -26.89
C LYS A 746 13.35 -7.47 -25.91
N MET A 747 12.41 -8.37 -25.60
CA MET A 747 12.66 -9.53 -24.75
C MET A 747 13.55 -10.57 -25.44
N LEU A 748 13.44 -10.77 -26.75
CA LEU A 748 14.40 -11.58 -27.52
C LEU A 748 15.84 -11.08 -27.38
N SER A 749 16.03 -9.75 -27.45
CA SER A 749 17.36 -9.14 -27.22
C SER A 749 17.88 -9.40 -25.81
N VAL A 750 17.00 -9.39 -24.80
CA VAL A 750 17.36 -9.72 -23.41
C VAL A 750 17.83 -11.17 -23.29
N ILE A 751 17.08 -12.12 -23.87
CA ILE A 751 17.43 -13.54 -23.91
C ILE A 751 18.82 -13.74 -24.54
N GLN A 752 19.07 -13.13 -25.71
CA GLN A 752 20.35 -13.23 -26.40
C GLN A 752 21.52 -12.68 -25.57
N GLN A 753 21.31 -11.57 -24.86
CA GLN A 753 22.35 -10.95 -24.04
C GLN A 753 22.68 -11.75 -22.78
N LEU A 754 21.67 -12.36 -22.14
CA LEU A 754 21.87 -13.24 -21.00
C LEU A 754 22.59 -14.53 -21.44
N LYS A 755 22.15 -15.11 -22.56
CA LYS A 755 22.78 -16.29 -23.16
C LYS A 755 24.25 -16.04 -23.52
N ALA A 756 24.57 -14.87 -24.07
CA ALA A 756 25.95 -14.48 -24.38
C ALA A 756 26.89 -14.44 -23.15
N ARG A 757 26.34 -14.48 -21.94
CA ARG A 757 27.07 -14.50 -20.66
C ARG A 757 27.00 -15.85 -19.94
N GLY A 758 26.53 -16.90 -20.63
CA GLY A 758 26.46 -18.25 -20.07
C GLY A 758 25.28 -18.49 -19.12
N ALA A 759 24.31 -17.56 -19.03
CA ALA A 759 23.20 -17.67 -18.10
C ALA A 759 22.39 -18.97 -18.26
N ARG A 760 22.00 -19.59 -17.14
CA ARG A 760 21.08 -20.74 -17.12
C ARG A 760 19.63 -20.26 -17.28
N LEU A 761 19.15 -20.27 -18.51
CA LEU A 761 17.86 -19.68 -18.87
C LEU A 761 16.68 -20.64 -18.71
N VAL A 762 15.66 -20.14 -18.03
CA VAL A 762 14.28 -20.61 -18.11
C VAL A 762 13.48 -19.53 -18.82
N VAL A 763 12.77 -19.85 -19.90
CA VAL A 763 11.99 -18.86 -20.64
C VAL A 763 10.52 -19.27 -20.66
N LEU A 764 9.66 -18.38 -20.16
CA LEU A 764 8.22 -18.48 -20.29
C LEU A 764 7.80 -17.77 -21.58
N CYS A 765 7.28 -18.52 -22.56
CA CYS A 765 6.94 -18.00 -23.89
C CYS A 765 5.61 -18.55 -24.40
N CYS A 766 5.09 -18.00 -25.49
CA CYS A 766 3.86 -18.52 -26.10
C CYS A 766 4.10 -19.85 -26.83
N GLU A 767 3.08 -20.70 -26.90
CA GLU A 767 3.07 -21.88 -27.76
C GLU A 767 3.31 -21.48 -29.23
N GLY A 768 4.20 -22.19 -29.92
CA GLY A 768 4.51 -21.94 -31.34
C GLY A 768 5.48 -20.78 -31.62
N ASP A 769 6.06 -20.14 -30.60
CA ASP A 769 7.03 -19.05 -30.76
C ASP A 769 8.43 -19.57 -31.14
N SER A 770 8.67 -19.76 -32.44
CA SER A 770 9.96 -20.24 -32.96
C SER A 770 11.11 -19.26 -32.77
N GLU A 771 10.83 -17.96 -32.61
CA GLU A 771 11.89 -16.94 -32.45
C GLU A 771 12.54 -17.02 -31.07
N VAL A 772 11.72 -17.20 -30.02
CA VAL A 772 12.24 -17.45 -28.66
C VAL A 772 13.03 -18.76 -28.61
N GLU A 773 12.53 -19.82 -29.24
CA GLU A 773 13.23 -21.11 -29.32
C GLU A 773 14.63 -20.97 -29.95
N HIS A 774 14.71 -20.21 -31.04
CA HIS A 774 15.99 -19.93 -31.70
C HIS A 774 16.91 -19.07 -30.83
N ALA A 775 16.39 -18.00 -30.24
CA ALA A 775 17.16 -17.06 -29.42
C ALA A 775 17.72 -17.73 -28.14
N ALA A 776 16.87 -18.44 -27.40
CA ALA A 776 17.23 -19.10 -26.14
C ALA A 776 18.24 -20.25 -26.36
N GLY A 777 18.16 -20.94 -27.50
CA GLY A 777 19.01 -22.09 -27.80
C GLY A 777 18.53 -23.38 -27.13
N LYS A 778 19.23 -24.48 -27.42
CA LYS A 778 18.81 -25.84 -27.03
C LYS A 778 18.94 -26.13 -25.53
N ASP A 779 19.81 -25.40 -24.84
CA ASP A 779 20.11 -25.64 -23.41
C ASP A 779 19.13 -24.92 -22.47
N ALA A 780 18.32 -23.99 -23.00
CA ALA A 780 17.32 -23.28 -22.22
C ALA A 780 16.08 -24.14 -21.95
N VAL A 781 15.48 -24.00 -20.77
CA VAL A 781 14.20 -24.64 -20.44
C VAL A 781 13.05 -23.74 -20.88
N LEU A 782 12.19 -24.23 -21.76
CA LEU A 782 11.06 -23.47 -22.30
C LEU A 782 9.74 -23.90 -21.68
N VAL A 783 9.06 -22.99 -21.00
CA VAL A 783 7.70 -23.16 -20.47
C VAL A 783 6.75 -22.47 -21.44
N ARG A 784 5.92 -23.24 -22.15
CA ARG A 784 5.07 -22.73 -23.23
C ARG A 784 3.64 -22.56 -22.74
N VAL A 785 3.11 -21.34 -22.85
CA VAL A 785 1.75 -21.00 -22.42
C VAL A 785 0.87 -20.56 -23.60
N PRO A 786 -0.46 -20.68 -23.49
CA PRO A 786 -1.37 -20.17 -24.52
C PRO A 786 -1.25 -18.65 -24.70
N LYS A 787 -1.47 -18.18 -25.94
CA LYS A 787 -1.54 -16.76 -26.27
C LYS A 787 -2.93 -16.21 -26.00
N LEU A 788 -2.99 -15.04 -25.36
CA LEU A 788 -4.17 -14.20 -25.19
C LEU A 788 -3.84 -12.75 -25.58
N PRO A 789 -4.83 -11.84 -25.66
CA PRO A 789 -4.56 -10.41 -25.76
C PRO A 789 -3.59 -9.94 -24.67
N ASP A 790 -2.68 -9.03 -25.00
CA ASP A 790 -1.53 -8.63 -24.17
C ASP A 790 -1.91 -8.29 -22.72
N CYS A 791 -3.04 -7.60 -22.50
CA CYS A 791 -3.50 -7.20 -21.17
C CYS A 791 -4.05 -8.35 -20.31
N LEU A 792 -4.37 -9.50 -20.90
CA LEU A 792 -4.81 -10.72 -20.21
C LEU A 792 -3.69 -11.75 -20.06
N GLN A 793 -2.62 -11.63 -20.85
CA GLN A 793 -1.49 -12.56 -20.82
C GLN A 793 -0.84 -12.72 -19.42
N PRO A 794 -0.69 -11.67 -18.57
CA PRO A 794 -0.19 -11.83 -17.20
C PRO A 794 -0.99 -12.81 -16.34
N VAL A 795 -2.29 -12.94 -16.59
CA VAL A 795 -3.18 -13.85 -15.84
C VAL A 795 -2.80 -15.31 -16.10
N VAL A 796 -2.53 -15.66 -17.36
CA VAL A 796 -2.10 -17.01 -17.75
C VAL A 796 -0.65 -17.26 -17.37
N ASN A 797 0.22 -16.26 -17.54
CA ASN A 797 1.64 -16.37 -17.23
C ASN A 797 1.92 -16.61 -15.74
N ALA A 798 1.06 -16.13 -14.85
CA ALA A 798 1.21 -16.32 -13.41
C ALA A 798 1.06 -17.78 -12.97
N VAL A 799 0.24 -18.58 -13.66
CA VAL A 799 -0.08 -19.97 -13.27
C VAL A 799 1.16 -20.87 -13.18
N PRO A 800 1.99 -21.03 -14.23
CA PRO A 800 3.18 -21.88 -14.13
C PRO A 800 4.19 -21.35 -13.10
N LEU A 801 4.21 -20.05 -12.81
CA LEU A 801 5.12 -19.44 -11.84
C LEU A 801 4.64 -19.67 -10.39
N GLN A 802 3.33 -19.67 -10.17
CA GLN A 802 2.73 -20.09 -8.89
C GLN A 802 2.97 -21.58 -8.64
N LEU A 803 2.82 -22.43 -9.66
CA LEU A 803 3.16 -23.86 -9.59
C LEU A 803 4.65 -24.08 -9.31
N LEU A 804 5.53 -23.27 -9.91
CA LEU A 804 6.97 -23.33 -9.66
C LEU A 804 7.29 -23.04 -8.19
N ALA A 805 6.71 -21.98 -7.63
CA ALA A 805 6.86 -21.65 -6.22
C ALA A 805 6.32 -22.75 -5.30
N TYR A 806 5.15 -23.31 -5.61
CA TYR A 806 4.56 -24.43 -4.87
C TYR A 806 5.50 -25.65 -4.85
N HIS A 807 5.92 -26.14 -6.03
CA HIS A 807 6.75 -27.33 -6.12
C HIS A 807 8.12 -27.13 -5.48
N LEU A 808 8.73 -25.96 -5.65
CA LEU A 808 9.99 -25.62 -4.97
C LEU A 808 9.86 -25.68 -3.44
N ALA A 809 8.78 -25.12 -2.90
CA ALA A 809 8.54 -25.13 -1.46
C ALA A 809 8.32 -26.55 -0.92
N VAL A 810 7.50 -27.35 -1.60
CA VAL A 810 7.27 -28.76 -1.23
C VAL A 810 8.56 -29.56 -1.29
N LEU A 811 9.35 -29.43 -2.36
CA LEU A 811 10.64 -30.12 -2.52
C LEU A 811 11.68 -29.71 -1.46
N ARG A 812 11.56 -28.49 -0.93
CA ARG A 812 12.39 -27.98 0.17
C ARG A 812 11.85 -28.32 1.56
N GLY A 813 10.72 -29.02 1.65
CA GLY A 813 10.10 -29.37 2.93
C GLY A 813 9.50 -28.18 3.68
N HIS A 814 9.11 -27.11 2.97
CA HIS A 814 8.46 -25.95 3.55
C HIS A 814 6.93 -26.10 3.50
N ASN A 815 6.25 -25.50 4.49
CA ASN A 815 4.78 -25.45 4.51
C ASN A 815 4.29 -24.31 3.61
N VAL A 816 3.67 -24.66 2.48
CA VAL A 816 3.16 -23.70 1.49
C VAL A 816 1.92 -22.94 1.95
N ASP A 817 1.09 -23.56 2.80
CA ASP A 817 -0.15 -22.93 3.28
C ASP A 817 0.13 -21.94 4.41
N GLN A 818 1.21 -22.16 5.17
CA GLN A 818 1.65 -21.35 6.31
C GLN A 818 3.17 -21.10 6.26
N PRO A 819 3.64 -20.21 5.36
CA PRO A 819 5.05 -19.84 5.28
C PRO A 819 5.47 -19.10 6.55
N ARG A 820 6.70 -19.37 7.01
CA ARG A 820 7.24 -18.79 8.25
C ARG A 820 7.17 -17.25 8.23
N ASN A 821 6.99 -16.65 9.41
CA ASN A 821 6.97 -15.20 9.65
C ASN A 821 5.85 -14.43 8.92
N LEU A 822 4.95 -15.12 8.22
CA LEU A 822 3.86 -14.51 7.47
C LEU A 822 2.52 -15.09 7.91
N ALA A 823 1.50 -14.24 7.82
CA ALA A 823 0.10 -14.60 7.94
C ALA A 823 -0.70 -13.95 6.80
N LYS A 824 -1.91 -14.47 6.54
CA LYS A 824 -2.69 -14.16 5.32
C LYS A 824 -2.98 -12.67 5.10
N SER A 825 -3.28 -11.91 6.15
CA SER A 825 -3.79 -10.54 6.02
C SER A 825 -3.27 -9.60 7.11
N VAL A 826 -2.56 -8.53 6.73
CA VAL A 826 -2.01 -7.53 7.66
C VAL A 826 -3.10 -6.56 8.16
N THR A 827 -3.61 -6.76 9.38
CA THR A 827 -4.78 -6.01 9.88
C THR A 827 -4.48 -4.97 10.98
N THR A 828 -3.25 -4.86 11.46
CA THR A 828 -2.86 -3.92 12.53
C THR A 828 -1.70 -3.01 12.15
N TRP A 829 -1.63 -1.83 12.78
CA TRP A 829 -0.64 -0.77 12.53
C TRP A 829 0.23 -0.50 13.77
N ALA A 830 1.54 -0.38 13.61
CA ALA A 830 2.50 -0.18 14.70
C ALA A 830 3.25 1.15 14.56
N ARG A 831 2.67 2.28 15.00
CA ARG A 831 3.42 3.56 15.03
C ARG A 831 3.25 4.43 16.27
N GLU A 832 2.36 4.13 17.21
CA GLU A 832 2.20 4.98 18.41
C GLU A 832 3.12 4.60 19.59
N ALA A 833 3.73 3.42 19.60
CA ALA A 833 4.61 3.00 20.70
C ALA A 833 5.95 3.77 20.79
N CYS A 834 6.36 4.50 19.74
CA CYS A 834 7.64 5.22 19.70
C CYS A 834 7.53 6.74 19.89
N LEU A 835 6.39 7.37 19.58
CA LEU A 835 6.27 8.84 19.62
C LEU A 835 5.99 9.37 21.04
N ASN A 836 5.38 8.59 21.92
CA ASN A 836 5.14 8.98 23.32
C ASN A 836 6.40 8.93 24.21
N LEU A 837 7.52 8.39 23.71
CA LEU A 837 8.80 8.41 24.44
C LEU A 837 9.54 9.75 24.32
N TYR A 838 9.22 10.59 23.34
CA TYR A 838 9.85 11.91 23.17
C TYR A 838 9.12 13.02 23.94
N SER A 839 7.80 12.93 24.09
CA SER A 839 6.97 13.92 24.80
C SER A 839 7.04 13.77 26.33
N LEU A 840 7.23 12.56 26.86
CA LEU A 840 7.36 12.32 28.31
C LEU A 840 8.76 12.63 28.89
N ARG A 841 9.79 12.78 28.04
CA ARG A 841 11.15 13.15 28.48
C ARG A 841 11.39 14.65 28.60
N ILE A 842 10.48 15.48 28.07
CA ILE A 842 10.57 16.95 28.16
C ILE A 842 9.89 17.49 29.43
N ASN A 843 8.93 16.77 30.02
CA ASN A 843 8.21 17.22 31.21
C ASN A 843 8.81 16.75 32.56
N THR A 844 9.83 15.89 32.55
CA THR A 844 10.53 15.44 33.78
C THR A 844 11.86 16.16 34.04
N LEU A 845 12.26 17.11 33.18
CA LEU A 845 13.49 17.92 33.36
C LEU A 845 13.25 19.31 33.98
N HIS A 846 12.02 19.62 34.42
CA HIS A 846 11.67 20.91 35.02
C HIS A 846 11.36 20.89 36.53
N SER A 847 11.56 19.78 37.26
CA SER A 847 11.26 19.73 38.71
C SER A 847 12.45 19.40 39.63
N THR A 848 13.70 19.45 39.16
CA THR A 848 14.86 19.26 40.05
C THR A 848 16.02 20.18 39.68
N ARG A 849 15.96 21.44 40.13
CA ARG A 849 17.14 22.31 40.36
C ARG A 849 16.78 23.57 41.17
N GLU A 850 16.25 23.37 42.37
CA GLU A 850 16.47 24.32 43.45
C GLU A 850 17.65 23.82 44.29
N LEU A 851 18.78 24.51 44.21
CA LEU A 851 19.65 24.89 45.35
C LEU A 851 21.02 25.42 44.86
N GLN A 852 21.29 26.66 45.30
CA GLN A 852 22.59 27.29 45.56
C GLN A 852 23.42 27.86 44.39
N ALA A 853 23.39 29.20 44.25
CA ALA A 853 24.57 30.03 44.00
C ALA A 853 24.32 31.49 44.46
N PRO A 854 25.35 32.25 44.88
CA PRO A 854 25.23 33.31 45.88
C PRO A 854 24.95 34.72 45.34
N VAL A 855 24.42 35.54 46.24
CA VAL A 855 24.18 36.98 46.11
C VAL A 855 25.48 37.74 45.85
N PHE A 856 25.49 38.59 44.81
CA PHE A 856 26.40 39.73 44.75
C PHE A 856 25.65 41.02 44.35
N ASN A 857 25.75 41.99 45.24
CA ASN A 857 25.27 43.36 45.18
C ASN A 857 25.96 44.17 44.07
N GLY A 858 25.26 45.17 43.51
CA GLY A 858 25.93 46.43 43.15
C GLY A 858 25.41 47.20 41.94
N GLN A 859 24.54 48.17 42.22
CA GLN A 859 24.47 49.51 41.61
C GLN A 859 23.89 49.71 40.19
N ARG A 860 22.68 50.31 40.18
CA ARG A 860 22.06 51.10 39.08
C ARG A 860 22.62 52.54 39.08
N PRO A 861 22.41 53.38 38.04
CA PRO A 861 21.15 54.15 37.96
C PRO A 861 20.55 54.41 36.55
N ARG A 862 19.25 54.79 36.61
CA ARG A 862 18.21 55.13 35.58
C ARG A 862 18.41 56.57 35.01
N PRO A 863 17.44 57.30 34.36
CA PRO A 863 16.09 56.99 33.82
C PRO A 863 15.73 57.63 32.44
N HIS A 864 14.59 57.24 31.83
CA HIS A 864 13.45 58.08 31.36
C HIS A 864 12.68 57.38 30.21
N ARG A 865 11.48 56.81 30.42
CA ARG A 865 10.10 57.38 30.52
C ARG A 865 9.44 57.79 29.18
N ALA A 866 8.59 56.91 28.62
CA ALA A 866 7.21 57.15 28.14
C ALA A 866 6.65 55.83 27.56
N ALA A 867 5.72 55.13 28.23
CA ALA A 867 4.25 55.17 28.06
C ALA A 867 3.77 54.38 26.82
N ARG A 868 2.73 53.52 26.81
CA ARG A 868 1.62 53.22 27.72
C ARG A 868 0.96 51.89 27.27
N GLN A 869 0.16 51.32 28.17
CA GLN A 869 -0.63 50.07 28.08
C GLN A 869 -1.44 49.85 26.80
N HIS A 870 -1.56 48.59 26.35
CA HIS A 870 -2.88 48.00 26.05
C HIS A 870 -2.90 46.49 26.37
N LYS A 871 -3.97 46.11 27.06
CA LYS A 871 -4.30 44.78 27.57
C LYS A 871 -4.85 43.89 26.45
N ASN A 872 -4.65 42.60 26.65
CA ASN A 872 -5.39 41.48 26.07
C ASN A 872 -6.89 41.77 25.89
N SER A 873 -7.37 41.55 24.68
CA SER A 873 -8.74 41.09 24.43
C SER A 873 -8.68 40.02 23.34
N VAL A 874 -8.79 38.76 23.79
CA VAL A 874 -9.16 37.62 22.98
C VAL A 874 -10.54 37.93 22.39
N LEU A 875 -10.64 38.00 21.07
CA LEU A 875 -11.93 38.01 20.38
C LEU A 875 -12.16 36.61 19.82
N ALA A 876 -12.99 35.86 20.54
CA ALA A 876 -13.66 34.68 20.06
C ALA A 876 -14.47 35.02 18.80
N VAL A 877 -14.24 34.29 17.71
CA VAL A 877 -15.21 34.23 16.60
C VAL A 877 -16.08 33.01 16.85
N ALA A 878 -17.23 33.26 17.46
CA ALA A 878 -18.32 32.30 17.60
C ALA A 878 -18.80 31.88 16.20
N THR A 879 -18.80 30.59 15.91
CA THR A 879 -19.47 30.00 14.75
C THR A 879 -20.97 29.96 15.03
N ASN A 880 -21.70 30.91 14.48
CA ASN A 880 -23.15 30.90 14.44
C ASN A 880 -23.61 29.93 13.32
N PRO A 881 -24.40 28.86 13.59
CA PRO A 881 -24.76 27.87 12.58
C PRO A 881 -25.87 28.32 11.62
N ASN A 882 -26.38 29.56 11.72
CA ASN A 882 -27.51 30.04 10.93
C ASN A 882 -27.13 31.21 10.00
N LEU A 883 -26.31 30.94 8.97
CA LEU A 883 -26.19 31.82 7.80
C LEU A 883 -26.02 30.98 6.54
N GLY A 884 -27.12 30.85 5.80
CA GLY A 884 -27.15 30.22 4.49
C GLY A 884 -26.41 31.04 3.42
N VAL A 885 -25.92 30.32 2.41
CA VAL A 885 -25.65 30.74 1.02
C VAL A 885 -24.78 32.00 0.83
N GLY A 886 -23.49 31.81 0.50
CA GLY A 886 -22.66 32.90 -0.05
C GLY A 886 -21.13 32.76 0.04
N GLY A 887 -20.54 31.66 -0.43
CA GLY A 887 -19.10 31.35 -0.28
C GLY A 887 -18.08 32.07 -1.20
N SER A 888 -18.44 33.16 -1.88
CA SER A 888 -17.54 33.83 -2.84
C SER A 888 -16.80 35.05 -2.26
N ALA A 889 -17.39 35.79 -1.31
CA ALA A 889 -16.85 37.08 -0.87
C ALA A 889 -15.79 37.01 0.25
N VAL A 890 -15.79 35.93 1.06
CA VAL A 890 -14.92 35.82 2.25
C VAL A 890 -13.47 35.51 1.85
N ASN A 891 -13.26 34.75 0.78
CA ASN A 891 -11.92 34.36 0.31
C ASN A 891 -11.15 35.52 -0.34
N VAL A 892 -11.84 36.39 -1.07
CA VAL A 892 -11.23 37.57 -1.72
C VAL A 892 -10.79 38.61 -0.68
N ARG A 893 -11.52 38.75 0.43
CA ARG A 893 -11.21 39.72 1.48
C ARG A 893 -10.02 39.26 2.32
N ALA A 894 -9.92 37.96 2.64
CA ALA A 894 -8.77 37.37 3.31
C ALA A 894 -7.50 37.44 2.43
N GLN A 895 -7.61 37.15 1.12
CA GLN A 895 -6.49 37.28 0.19
C GLN A 895 -6.00 38.73 0.04
N ARG A 896 -6.91 39.71 -0.10
CA ARG A 896 -6.52 41.13 -0.18
C ARG A 896 -5.90 41.66 1.11
N LEU A 897 -6.35 41.16 2.26
CA LEU A 897 -5.77 41.53 3.56
C LEU A 897 -4.36 40.95 3.72
N ASN A 898 -4.15 39.69 3.35
CA ASN A 898 -2.81 39.06 3.33
C ASN A 898 -1.88 39.74 2.32
N GLN A 899 -2.41 40.19 1.18
CA GLN A 899 -1.65 40.89 0.16
C GLN A 899 -1.17 42.28 0.64
N ARG A 900 -2.04 43.06 1.30
CA ARG A 900 -1.67 44.34 1.92
C ARG A 900 -0.70 44.18 3.10
N LEU A 901 -0.95 43.24 4.01
CA LEU A 901 -0.06 42.96 5.14
C LEU A 901 1.35 42.56 4.67
N ASN A 902 1.45 41.76 3.60
CA ASN A 902 2.73 41.40 3.01
C ASN A 902 3.40 42.59 2.31
N GLU A 903 2.66 43.45 1.62
CA GLU A 903 3.22 44.65 0.98
C GLU A 903 3.73 45.68 1.99
N ASP A 904 3.00 45.88 3.09
CA ASP A 904 3.38 46.81 4.16
C ASP A 904 4.62 46.30 4.92
N LEU A 905 4.67 45.00 5.26
CA LEU A 905 5.84 44.35 5.86
C LEU A 905 7.05 44.31 4.91
N TRP A 906 6.81 44.24 3.60
CA TRP A 906 7.86 44.28 2.57
C TRP A 906 8.49 45.67 2.48
N GLN A 907 7.69 46.73 2.54
CA GLN A 907 8.15 48.13 2.52
C GLN A 907 8.93 48.47 3.81
N GLU A 908 8.46 48.04 4.99
CA GLU A 908 9.15 48.28 6.26
C GLU A 908 10.54 47.62 6.33
N LYS A 909 10.70 46.39 5.82
CA LYS A 909 12.00 45.69 5.83
C LYS A 909 13.02 46.27 4.85
N MET A 910 12.57 46.88 3.75
CA MET A 910 13.46 47.47 2.75
C MET A 910 14.10 48.80 3.22
N GLN A 911 13.49 49.51 4.16
CA GLN A 911 13.97 50.83 4.60
C GLN A 911 15.06 50.78 5.70
N GLY A 912 15.42 49.60 6.22
CA GLY A 912 16.28 49.47 7.42
C GLY A 912 17.52 48.59 7.30
N MET A 913 17.85 48.03 6.12
CA MET A 913 18.95 47.05 6.02
C MET A 913 20.26 47.70 5.56
N VAL A 914 21.19 47.82 6.51
CA VAL A 914 22.61 48.12 6.23
C VAL A 914 23.22 46.93 5.48
N PRO A 915 24.02 47.14 4.42
CA PRO A 915 24.71 46.05 3.74
C PRO A 915 25.59 45.30 4.74
N VAL A 916 25.30 44.02 4.95
CA VAL A 916 26.20 43.12 5.67
C VAL A 916 27.35 42.85 4.72
N THR A 917 28.54 43.35 5.05
CA THR A 917 29.77 43.04 4.32
C THR A 917 29.87 41.51 4.24
N PRO A 918 29.98 40.91 3.03
CA PRO A 918 30.14 39.48 2.93
C PRO A 918 31.38 39.08 3.74
N LEU A 919 31.24 38.03 4.56
CA LEU A 919 32.33 37.41 5.29
C LEU A 919 33.34 36.89 4.25
N CYS A 920 34.26 37.78 3.86
CA CYS A 920 35.43 37.49 3.07
C CYS A 920 36.43 36.81 4.01
N VAL A 921 36.59 35.51 3.88
CA VAL A 921 37.75 34.76 4.39
C VAL A 921 38.05 33.63 3.38
N PRO A 922 39.31 33.21 3.20
CA PRO A 922 40.10 33.48 2.01
C PRO A 922 40.22 32.21 1.14
N ARG A 923 39.74 32.27 -0.11
CA ARG A 923 39.89 31.18 -1.10
C ARG A 923 40.38 31.68 -2.47
N GLU A 924 40.77 32.96 -2.57
CA GLU A 924 41.18 33.62 -3.81
C GLU A 924 42.49 33.08 -4.40
N GLU A 925 43.33 32.38 -3.65
CA GLU A 925 44.56 31.79 -4.19
C GLU A 925 44.31 30.53 -5.03
N ALA A 926 43.25 29.75 -4.78
CA ALA A 926 42.96 28.55 -5.57
C ALA A 926 42.34 28.84 -6.95
N LEU A 927 41.77 30.04 -7.14
CA LEU A 927 41.17 30.50 -8.40
C LEU A 927 42.13 31.36 -9.24
N ARG A 928 43.27 31.78 -8.69
CA ARG A 928 44.32 32.46 -9.45
C ARG A 928 45.22 31.44 -10.14
N LEU A 929 44.82 31.03 -11.33
CA LEU A 929 45.70 30.74 -12.49
C LEU A 929 44.78 30.52 -13.71
N LYS A 930 44.98 31.37 -14.74
CA LYS A 930 44.11 31.65 -15.91
C LYS A 930 42.75 32.28 -15.55
N LYS A 931 42.67 33.63 -15.64
CA LYS A 931 41.38 34.34 -15.80
C LYS A 931 40.68 33.75 -17.03
N TRP A 932 39.49 33.20 -16.83
CA TRP A 932 38.64 32.78 -17.94
C TRP A 932 38.36 34.00 -18.84
N LYS A 933 38.49 33.80 -20.15
CA LYS A 933 38.10 34.79 -21.16
C LYS A 933 36.96 34.19 -21.99
N PRO A 934 35.83 34.90 -22.17
CA PRO A 934 34.78 34.46 -23.09
C PRO A 934 35.35 34.23 -24.49
N ALA A 935 34.74 33.32 -25.24
CA ALA A 935 35.22 32.99 -26.57
C ALA A 935 35.04 34.19 -27.51
N VAL A 936 35.93 34.34 -28.50
CA VAL A 936 35.91 35.51 -29.42
C VAL A 936 34.59 35.63 -30.21
N HIS A 937 33.88 34.52 -30.39
CA HIS A 937 32.59 34.45 -31.09
C HIS A 937 31.37 34.65 -30.18
N HIS A 938 31.56 34.90 -28.88
CA HIS A 938 30.46 35.10 -27.94
C HIS A 938 29.68 36.39 -28.24
N LEU A 939 28.36 36.27 -28.27
CA LEU A 939 27.45 37.38 -28.55
C LEU A 939 27.37 38.30 -27.34
N THR A 940 27.31 39.61 -27.59
CA THR A 940 26.94 40.57 -26.54
C THR A 940 25.52 40.29 -26.06
N LYS A 941 25.18 40.68 -24.83
CA LYS A 941 23.82 40.58 -24.26
C LYS A 941 22.73 41.05 -25.24
N LYS A 942 22.95 42.19 -25.90
CA LYS A 942 21.99 42.77 -26.86
C LYS A 942 21.82 41.87 -28.09
N GLN A 943 22.93 41.45 -28.69
CA GLN A 943 22.90 40.57 -29.86
C GLN A 943 22.29 39.20 -29.54
N LEU A 944 22.63 38.63 -28.39
CA LEU A 944 22.08 37.35 -27.94
C LEU A 944 20.55 37.43 -27.75
N TRP A 945 20.06 38.51 -27.12
CA TRP A 945 18.64 38.70 -26.91
C TRP A 945 17.86 38.94 -28.21
N GLU A 946 18.42 39.73 -29.14
CA GLU A 946 17.86 39.91 -30.48
C GLU A 946 17.77 38.57 -31.22
N LYS A 947 18.81 37.74 -31.12
CA LYS A 947 18.82 36.40 -31.70
C LYS A 947 17.77 35.46 -31.09
N ILE A 948 17.68 35.39 -29.76
CA ILE A 948 16.66 34.57 -29.06
C ILE A 948 15.24 34.98 -29.48
N ARG A 949 14.96 36.29 -29.59
CA ARG A 949 13.64 36.76 -30.03
C ARG A 949 13.36 36.42 -31.49
N SER A 950 14.38 36.49 -32.35
CA SER A 950 14.27 36.08 -33.76
C SER A 950 13.95 34.59 -33.88
N GLU A 951 14.70 33.74 -33.18
CA GLU A 951 14.48 32.29 -33.14
C GLU A 951 13.09 31.94 -32.58
N ALA A 952 12.66 32.63 -31.51
CA ALA A 952 11.31 32.45 -30.95
C ALA A 952 10.20 32.84 -31.93
N ALA A 953 10.38 33.92 -32.70
CA ALA A 953 9.42 34.36 -33.70
C ALA A 953 9.35 33.40 -34.90
N GLU A 954 10.46 32.77 -35.27
CA GLU A 954 10.50 31.73 -36.28
C GLU A 954 9.79 30.45 -35.80
N HIS A 955 10.12 29.97 -34.59
CA HIS A 955 9.46 28.81 -33.99
C HIS A 955 7.96 29.02 -33.79
N ALA A 956 7.52 30.24 -33.44
CA ALA A 956 6.10 30.54 -33.30
C ALA A 956 5.35 30.49 -34.64
N LYS A 957 6.04 30.70 -35.77
CA LYS A 957 5.46 30.55 -37.11
C LYS A 957 5.43 29.09 -37.56
N SER A 958 6.51 28.35 -37.30
CA SER A 958 6.60 26.93 -37.68
C SER A 958 5.72 26.03 -36.83
N GLU A 959 5.54 26.36 -35.55
CA GLU A 959 4.77 25.57 -34.57
C GLU A 959 3.65 26.41 -33.94
N PRO A 960 2.49 26.56 -34.61
CA PRO A 960 1.39 27.41 -34.14
C PRO A 960 0.88 27.07 -32.74
N VAL A 961 0.95 25.79 -32.34
CA VAL A 961 0.54 25.33 -31.00
C VAL A 961 1.40 25.97 -29.90
N LEU A 962 2.68 26.22 -30.18
CA LEU A 962 3.62 26.85 -29.24
C LEU A 962 3.64 28.38 -29.36
N ALA A 963 2.98 28.96 -30.37
CA ALA A 963 3.04 30.39 -30.65
C ALA A 963 2.63 31.24 -29.44
N SER A 964 1.52 30.91 -28.77
CA SER A 964 1.06 31.66 -27.60
C SER A 964 2.07 31.61 -26.45
N PHE A 965 2.67 30.44 -26.21
CA PHE A 965 3.69 30.26 -25.17
C PHE A 965 4.97 31.05 -25.48
N LEU A 966 5.44 31.01 -26.74
CA LEU A 966 6.62 31.74 -27.20
C LEU A 966 6.41 33.26 -27.16
N HIS A 967 5.21 33.73 -27.53
CA HIS A 967 4.85 35.14 -27.44
C HIS A 967 4.89 35.62 -26.00
N MET A 968 4.24 34.87 -25.10
CA MET A 968 4.19 35.24 -23.69
C MET A 968 5.55 35.14 -22.99
N SER A 969 6.38 34.16 -23.34
CA SER A 969 7.62 33.89 -22.60
C SER A 969 8.83 34.66 -23.11
N VAL A 970 8.85 35.03 -24.41
CA VAL A 970 10.03 35.61 -25.05
C VAL A 970 9.67 36.87 -25.85
N ILE A 971 8.80 36.76 -26.86
CA ILE A 971 8.63 37.81 -27.87
C ILE A 971 8.08 39.12 -27.27
N MET A 972 7.15 39.04 -26.30
CA MET A 972 6.55 40.22 -25.65
C MET A 972 7.49 40.92 -24.66
N HIS A 973 8.60 40.28 -24.28
CA HIS A 973 9.54 40.88 -23.33
C HIS A 973 10.57 41.76 -24.05
N ALA A 974 10.72 42.99 -23.58
CA ALA A 974 11.70 43.93 -24.13
C ALA A 974 13.15 43.52 -23.82
N THR A 975 13.37 42.84 -22.69
CA THR A 975 14.71 42.55 -22.16
C THR A 975 14.81 41.09 -21.65
N PRO A 976 16.01 40.49 -21.66
CA PRO A 976 16.20 39.09 -21.28
C PRO A 976 15.90 38.81 -19.79
N GLU A 977 16.15 39.78 -18.90
CA GLU A 977 15.88 39.67 -17.46
C GLU A 977 14.40 39.48 -17.20
N LYS A 978 13.55 40.23 -17.90
CA LYS A 978 12.09 40.14 -17.76
C LYS A 978 11.55 38.82 -18.28
N SER A 979 12.10 38.32 -19.39
CA SER A 979 11.76 37.01 -19.94
C SER A 979 12.17 35.89 -19.00
N LEU A 980 13.41 35.94 -18.48
CA LEU A 980 13.92 34.94 -17.55
C LEU A 980 13.17 34.96 -16.22
N ALA A 981 12.85 36.15 -15.69
CA ALA A 981 12.03 36.30 -14.49
C ALA A 981 10.62 35.73 -14.70
N PHE A 982 9.99 35.98 -15.85
CA PHE A 982 8.68 35.40 -16.19
C PHE A 982 8.74 33.87 -16.28
N LEU A 983 9.75 33.32 -16.95
CA LEU A 983 9.92 31.87 -17.09
C LEU A 983 10.14 31.18 -15.75
N LEU A 984 11.09 31.67 -14.95
CA LEU A 984 11.42 31.09 -13.67
C LEU A 984 10.27 31.22 -12.66
N SER A 985 9.61 32.38 -12.59
CA SER A 985 8.46 32.57 -11.69
C SER A 985 7.29 31.65 -12.02
N ASN A 986 6.94 31.47 -13.30
CA ASN A 986 5.86 30.56 -13.71
C ASN A 986 6.18 29.10 -13.43
N LYS A 987 7.45 28.70 -13.50
CA LYS A 987 7.88 27.33 -13.18
C LYS A 987 7.97 27.08 -11.67
N LEU A 988 8.42 28.08 -10.90
CA LEU A 988 8.65 27.96 -9.46
C LEU A 988 7.41 28.19 -8.60
N GLN A 989 6.38 28.85 -9.13
CA GLN A 989 5.18 29.21 -8.36
C GLN A 989 4.53 28.00 -7.70
N SER A 990 3.88 28.26 -6.57
CA SER A 990 3.09 27.31 -5.81
C SER A 990 1.89 28.04 -5.19
N PRO A 991 0.92 27.33 -4.57
CA PRO A 991 -0.18 27.98 -3.86
C PRO A 991 0.28 28.94 -2.75
N THR A 992 1.51 28.77 -2.23
CA THR A 992 2.09 29.59 -1.16
C THR A 992 3.14 30.60 -1.65
N LEU A 993 3.74 30.37 -2.82
CA LEU A 993 4.69 31.27 -3.49
C LEU A 993 4.10 31.76 -4.81
N LEU A 994 3.45 32.92 -4.77
CA LEU A 994 2.75 33.47 -5.93
C LEU A 994 3.73 33.87 -7.04
N GLY A 995 3.44 33.46 -8.28
CA GLY A 995 4.28 33.76 -9.45
C GLY A 995 4.53 35.27 -9.63
N THR A 996 3.54 36.11 -9.33
CA THR A 996 3.70 37.58 -9.42
C THR A 996 4.71 38.13 -8.41
N GLN A 997 4.76 37.59 -7.19
CA GLN A 997 5.73 37.98 -6.17
C GLN A 997 7.14 37.49 -6.53
N LEU A 998 7.23 36.23 -6.99
CA LEU A 998 8.49 35.65 -7.47
C LEU A 998 9.06 36.45 -8.65
N MET A 999 8.22 36.82 -9.61
CA MET A 999 8.65 37.60 -10.78
C MET A 999 9.24 38.94 -10.36
N ARG A 1000 8.58 39.67 -9.44
CA ARG A 1000 9.09 40.96 -8.93
C ARG A 1000 10.44 40.80 -8.25
N LEU A 1001 10.59 39.78 -7.42
CA LEU A 1001 11.82 39.54 -6.66
C LEU A 1001 12.98 39.06 -7.56
N ILE A 1002 12.70 38.29 -8.61
CA ILE A 1002 13.74 37.90 -9.59
C ILE A 1002 14.18 39.12 -10.40
N ILE A 1003 13.25 39.99 -10.81
CA ILE A 1003 13.60 41.25 -11.50
C ILE A 1003 14.48 42.13 -10.60
N GLU A 1004 14.10 42.29 -9.33
CA GLU A 1004 14.87 43.06 -8.34
C GLU A 1004 16.30 42.52 -8.19
N ALA A 1005 16.50 41.20 -8.18
CA ALA A 1005 17.83 40.60 -8.12
C ALA A 1005 18.69 40.98 -9.34
N TYR A 1006 18.13 40.92 -10.55
CA TYR A 1006 18.86 41.31 -11.78
C TYR A 1006 19.10 42.81 -11.91
N GLU A 1007 18.24 43.65 -11.32
CA GLU A 1007 18.40 45.10 -11.27
C GLU A 1007 19.47 45.52 -10.25
N ASP A 1008 19.55 44.83 -9.10
CA ASP A 1008 20.54 45.10 -8.04
C ASP A 1008 21.95 44.57 -8.38
N ASP A 1009 22.04 43.40 -9.03
CA ASP A 1009 23.32 42.76 -9.38
C ASP A 1009 23.41 42.40 -10.87
N HIS A 1010 24.12 43.23 -11.63
CA HIS A 1010 24.35 43.04 -13.05
C HIS A 1010 25.22 41.81 -13.37
N GLU A 1011 26.03 41.32 -12.44
CA GLU A 1011 26.88 40.14 -12.68
C GLU A 1011 26.05 38.86 -12.82
N LEU A 1012 24.88 38.78 -12.18
CA LEU A 1012 23.96 37.64 -12.31
C LEU A 1012 23.55 37.43 -13.77
N LEU A 1013 23.26 38.52 -14.47
CA LEU A 1013 22.85 38.47 -15.86
C LEU A 1013 24.03 38.21 -16.80
N GLU A 1014 25.21 38.77 -16.53
CA GLU A 1014 26.41 38.44 -17.29
C GLU A 1014 26.73 36.94 -17.18
N ALA A 1015 26.58 36.38 -15.98
CA ALA A 1015 26.74 34.94 -15.76
C ALA A 1015 25.67 34.14 -16.51
N ALA A 1016 24.40 34.55 -16.49
CA ALA A 1016 23.32 33.92 -17.25
C ALA A 1016 23.60 33.91 -18.76
N VAL A 1017 24.13 35.01 -19.31
CA VAL A 1017 24.54 35.13 -20.71
C VAL A 1017 25.71 34.20 -21.04
N ALA A 1018 26.67 34.05 -20.12
CA ALA A 1018 27.78 33.12 -20.28
C ALA A 1018 27.32 31.65 -20.20
N ASP A 1019 26.43 31.31 -19.26
CA ASP A 1019 25.87 29.97 -19.07
C ASP A 1019 25.07 29.53 -20.31
N LEU A 1020 24.25 30.42 -20.86
CA LEU A 1020 23.43 30.14 -22.05
C LEU A 1020 24.31 29.87 -23.28
N GLN A 1021 25.40 30.63 -23.44
CA GLN A 1021 26.38 30.41 -24.50
C GLN A 1021 27.18 29.12 -24.28
N ALA A 1022 27.56 28.82 -23.04
CA ALA A 1022 28.21 27.56 -22.70
C ALA A 1022 27.35 26.33 -23.07
N VAL A 1023 26.04 26.39 -22.83
CA VAL A 1023 25.13 25.31 -23.25
C VAL A 1023 25.10 25.17 -24.78
N LYS A 1024 24.94 26.28 -25.51
CA LYS A 1024 24.90 26.26 -26.98
C LYS A 1024 26.20 25.74 -27.62
N ASP A 1025 27.34 26.04 -26.99
CA ASP A 1025 28.67 25.67 -27.50
C ASP A 1025 29.00 24.19 -27.23
N ARG A 1026 28.48 23.61 -26.15
CA ARG A 1026 28.93 22.32 -25.61
C ARG A 1026 27.90 21.20 -25.70
N ASP A 1027 26.61 21.53 -25.75
CA ASP A 1027 25.54 20.55 -25.93
C ASP A 1027 25.14 20.48 -27.41
N PRO A 1028 25.48 19.38 -28.14
CA PRO A 1028 25.12 19.24 -29.54
C PRO A 1028 23.60 19.15 -29.76
N ALA A 1029 22.80 18.82 -28.75
CA ALA A 1029 21.34 18.80 -28.83
C ALA A 1029 20.72 20.21 -28.67
N CYS A 1030 21.51 21.21 -28.27
CA CYS A 1030 21.09 22.60 -28.23
C CYS A 1030 21.31 23.25 -29.60
N GLU A 1031 20.28 23.22 -30.46
CA GLU A 1031 20.34 23.80 -31.80
C GLU A 1031 20.20 25.33 -31.79
N THR A 1032 19.40 25.86 -30.85
CA THR A 1032 19.07 27.30 -30.77
C THR A 1032 19.19 27.83 -29.34
N TYR A 1033 19.39 29.15 -29.19
CA TYR A 1033 19.46 29.78 -27.87
C TYR A 1033 18.10 29.83 -27.18
N VAL A 1034 17.01 29.98 -27.94
CA VAL A 1034 15.65 29.93 -27.41
C VAL A 1034 15.31 28.56 -26.81
N GLN A 1035 15.81 27.47 -27.41
CA GLN A 1035 15.64 26.12 -26.87
C GLN A 1035 16.26 26.00 -25.48
N CYS A 1036 17.46 26.57 -25.29
CA CYS A 1036 18.11 26.57 -23.99
C CYS A 1036 17.34 27.35 -22.93
N LEU A 1037 16.94 28.56 -23.27
CA LEU A 1037 16.18 29.42 -22.36
C LEU A 1037 14.89 28.74 -21.87
N LEU A 1038 14.17 28.05 -22.77
CA LEU A 1038 12.84 27.49 -22.47
C LEU A 1038 12.87 26.09 -21.85
N PHE A 1039 13.76 25.22 -22.33
CA PHE A 1039 13.64 23.78 -22.09
C PHE A 1039 14.78 23.15 -21.29
N PHE A 1040 15.99 23.74 -21.24
CA PHE A 1040 17.08 23.15 -20.48
C PHE A 1040 16.98 23.47 -18.98
N LYS A 1041 16.55 22.47 -18.21
CA LYS A 1041 16.39 22.57 -16.76
C LYS A 1041 17.68 22.86 -16.00
N GLY A 1042 18.83 22.37 -16.48
CA GLY A 1042 20.12 22.65 -15.86
C GLY A 1042 20.45 24.14 -15.87
N PHE A 1043 20.28 24.78 -17.02
CA PHE A 1043 20.40 26.23 -17.16
C PHE A 1043 19.44 26.97 -16.21
N GLN A 1044 18.16 26.58 -16.22
CA GLN A 1044 17.13 27.21 -15.37
C GLN A 1044 17.46 27.07 -13.87
N ALA A 1045 17.90 25.89 -13.42
CA ALA A 1045 18.29 25.65 -12.03
C ALA A 1045 19.48 26.52 -11.60
N ILE A 1046 20.50 26.69 -12.45
CA ILE A 1046 21.63 27.60 -12.19
C ILE A 1046 21.12 29.04 -11.96
N GLN A 1047 20.17 29.52 -12.77
CA GLN A 1047 19.64 30.87 -12.60
C GLN A 1047 18.83 31.03 -11.31
N VAL A 1048 18.09 30.00 -10.89
CA VAL A 1048 17.38 30.01 -9.60
C VAL A 1048 18.36 30.00 -8.43
N GLN A 1049 19.44 29.22 -8.52
CA GLN A 1049 20.50 29.22 -7.53
C GLN A 1049 21.14 30.60 -7.39
N ARG A 1050 21.45 31.28 -8.49
CA ARG A 1050 22.04 32.63 -8.48
C ARG A 1050 21.17 33.65 -7.77
N VAL A 1051 19.88 33.65 -8.08
CA VAL A 1051 18.88 34.51 -7.40
C VAL A 1051 18.77 34.16 -5.91
N SER A 1052 18.80 32.87 -5.57
CA SER A 1052 18.79 32.39 -4.17
C SER A 1052 20.06 32.78 -3.41
N HIS A 1053 21.22 32.74 -4.07
CA HIS A 1053 22.52 33.14 -3.53
C HIS A 1053 22.56 34.65 -3.26
N TRP A 1054 22.06 35.46 -4.20
CA TRP A 1054 21.88 36.89 -4.00
C TRP A 1054 21.03 37.18 -2.75
N MET A 1055 19.88 36.52 -2.59
CA MET A 1055 19.07 36.64 -1.37
C MET A 1055 19.80 36.21 -0.10
N TRP A 1056 20.54 35.11 -0.17
CA TRP A 1056 21.32 34.61 0.94
C TRP A 1056 22.35 35.66 1.40
N SER A 1057 23.06 36.27 0.46
CA SER A 1057 24.06 37.33 0.72
C SER A 1057 23.46 38.57 1.38
N LYS A 1058 22.21 38.91 1.05
CA LYS A 1058 21.43 40.00 1.66
C LYS A 1058 20.77 39.61 2.99
N GLY A 1059 21.08 38.42 3.53
CA GLY A 1059 20.56 37.93 4.81
C GLY A 1059 19.16 37.32 4.74
N ARG A 1060 18.55 37.18 3.55
CA ARG A 1060 17.21 36.61 3.35
C ARG A 1060 17.22 35.08 3.31
N LYS A 1061 17.85 34.45 4.31
CA LYS A 1061 18.16 33.00 4.33
C LYS A 1061 16.93 32.10 4.17
N ALA A 1062 15.84 32.39 4.88
CA ALA A 1062 14.62 31.58 4.82
C ALA A 1062 14.00 31.56 3.41
N LEU A 1063 14.01 32.71 2.71
CA LEU A 1063 13.48 32.80 1.37
C LEU A 1063 14.39 32.14 0.34
N ALA A 1064 15.71 32.27 0.52
CA ALA A 1064 16.70 31.57 -0.29
C ALA A 1064 16.55 30.05 -0.18
N LEU A 1065 16.32 29.51 1.03
CA LEU A 1065 16.05 28.09 1.25
C LEU A 1065 14.69 27.66 0.67
N ALA A 1066 13.66 28.50 0.76
CA ALA A 1066 12.39 28.22 0.11
C ALA A 1066 12.53 28.10 -1.41
N LEU A 1067 13.33 28.96 -2.04
CA LEU A 1067 13.64 28.87 -3.47
C LEU A 1067 14.48 27.65 -3.84
N GLN A 1068 15.47 27.29 -3.02
CA GLN A 1068 16.23 26.05 -3.19
C GLN A 1068 15.32 24.81 -3.10
N SER A 1069 14.37 24.78 -2.15
CA SER A 1069 13.39 23.69 -2.07
C SER A 1069 12.51 23.61 -3.32
N ARG A 1070 12.01 24.75 -3.84
CA ARG A 1070 11.27 24.78 -5.11
C ARG A 1070 12.12 24.34 -6.31
N MET A 1071 13.39 24.73 -6.35
CA MET A 1071 14.33 24.28 -7.39
C MET A 1071 14.51 22.76 -7.37
N SER A 1072 14.66 22.16 -6.18
CA SER A 1072 14.74 20.70 -6.01
C SER A 1072 13.48 20.00 -6.50
N GLU A 1073 12.30 20.54 -6.19
CA GLU A 1073 11.02 19.96 -6.61
C GLU A 1073 10.79 20.08 -8.11
N VAL A 1074 11.05 21.25 -8.70
CA VAL A 1074 10.69 21.57 -10.10
C VAL A 1074 11.71 21.02 -11.09
N PHE A 1075 13.00 21.05 -10.74
CA PHE A 1075 14.09 20.68 -11.67
C PHE A 1075 14.82 19.39 -11.29
N SER A 1076 14.55 18.84 -10.10
CA SER A 1076 15.31 17.71 -9.53
C SER A 1076 16.80 18.04 -9.38
N VAL A 1077 17.12 19.28 -9.00
CA VAL A 1077 18.48 19.80 -8.77
C VAL A 1077 18.51 20.44 -7.38
N ASP A 1078 19.43 20.02 -6.53
CA ASP A 1078 19.59 20.56 -5.19
C ASP A 1078 20.93 21.29 -5.06
N ILE A 1079 20.89 22.62 -4.95
CA ILE A 1079 22.09 23.44 -4.74
C ILE A 1079 21.80 24.38 -3.60
N HIS A 1080 22.59 24.26 -2.54
CA HIS A 1080 22.45 25.11 -1.37
C HIS A 1080 22.67 26.59 -1.73
N PRO A 1081 21.86 27.54 -1.23
CA PRO A 1081 21.98 28.96 -1.62
C PRO A 1081 23.33 29.59 -1.28
N ALA A 1082 24.02 29.12 -0.24
CA ALA A 1082 25.34 29.62 0.14
C ALA A 1082 26.49 29.14 -0.78
N ALA A 1083 26.26 28.12 -1.62
CA ALA A 1083 27.28 27.62 -2.53
C ALA A 1083 27.66 28.70 -3.56
N THR A 1084 28.94 28.77 -3.93
CA THR A 1084 29.44 29.76 -4.89
C THR A 1084 29.60 29.12 -6.26
N LEU A 1085 28.96 29.71 -7.28
CA LEU A 1085 29.00 29.22 -8.66
C LEU A 1085 29.62 30.26 -9.61
N GLY A 1086 30.68 29.87 -10.32
CA GLY A 1086 31.30 30.64 -11.39
C GLY A 1086 30.39 30.83 -12.62
N ARG A 1087 30.92 31.42 -13.69
CA ARG A 1087 30.19 31.78 -14.92
C ARG A 1087 30.45 30.77 -16.03
N GLY A 1088 29.56 30.63 -17.01
CA GLY A 1088 29.77 29.74 -18.17
C GLY A 1088 29.60 28.26 -17.85
N LEU A 1089 28.69 27.95 -16.93
CA LEU A 1089 28.42 26.61 -16.44
C LEU A 1089 27.50 25.83 -17.40
N LEU A 1090 27.76 24.54 -17.51
CA LEU A 1090 26.86 23.58 -18.14
C LEU A 1090 26.48 22.50 -17.12
N MET A 1091 25.18 22.30 -16.91
CA MET A 1091 24.64 21.14 -16.20
C MET A 1091 23.82 20.32 -17.19
N ASP A 1092 24.47 19.35 -17.82
CA ASP A 1092 23.85 18.48 -18.80
C ASP A 1092 23.05 17.38 -18.10
N HIS A 1093 21.83 17.14 -18.60
CA HIS A 1093 20.87 16.21 -18.00
C HIS A 1093 20.71 16.36 -16.47
N ALA A 1094 20.71 17.58 -15.93
CA ALA A 1094 20.93 17.95 -14.51
C ALA A 1094 20.19 17.19 -13.36
N THR A 1095 19.33 16.21 -13.65
CA THR A 1095 18.69 15.33 -12.68
C THR A 1095 19.67 14.82 -11.61
N SER A 1096 19.25 14.99 -10.34
CA SER A 1096 19.93 14.50 -9.15
C SER A 1096 21.33 15.09 -8.94
N ILE A 1097 21.61 16.29 -9.47
CA ILE A 1097 22.79 17.05 -9.08
C ILE A 1097 22.57 17.62 -7.66
N VAL A 1098 23.54 17.38 -6.77
CA VAL A 1098 23.51 17.85 -5.37
C VAL A 1098 24.78 18.65 -5.05
N ILE A 1099 24.66 19.90 -4.64
CA ILE A 1099 25.79 20.80 -4.30
C ILE A 1099 25.58 21.40 -2.91
N GLY A 1100 26.46 21.06 -1.97
CA GLY A 1100 26.32 21.47 -0.57
C GLY A 1100 26.80 22.89 -0.23
N GLU A 1101 26.48 23.33 0.98
CA GLU A 1101 26.56 24.72 1.46
C GLU A 1101 27.88 25.46 1.20
N THR A 1102 29.02 24.82 1.42
CA THR A 1102 30.34 25.47 1.34
C THR A 1102 31.10 25.11 0.07
N ALA A 1103 30.39 24.54 -0.92
CA ALA A 1103 31.00 24.16 -2.19
C ALA A 1103 31.32 25.40 -3.02
N VAL A 1104 32.44 25.35 -3.73
CA VAL A 1104 32.86 26.40 -4.66
C VAL A 1104 33.06 25.76 -6.03
N VAL A 1105 32.37 26.28 -7.03
CA VAL A 1105 32.48 25.83 -8.42
C VAL A 1105 33.05 26.99 -9.23
N GLY A 1106 34.18 26.75 -9.89
CA GLY A 1106 34.85 27.74 -10.73
C GLY A 1106 34.11 28.05 -12.03
N ASP A 1107 34.71 28.90 -12.85
CA ASP A 1107 34.18 29.27 -14.16
C ASP A 1107 34.28 28.09 -15.14
N ASN A 1108 33.37 28.07 -16.11
CA ASN A 1108 33.44 27.17 -17.26
C ASN A 1108 33.35 25.67 -16.95
N VAL A 1109 32.85 25.30 -15.77
CA VAL A 1109 32.70 23.90 -15.38
C VAL A 1109 31.52 23.26 -16.12
N SER A 1110 31.69 22.01 -16.54
CA SER A 1110 30.63 21.16 -17.10
C SER A 1110 30.37 19.99 -16.15
N MET A 1111 29.10 19.78 -15.79
CA MET A 1111 28.65 18.70 -14.92
C MET A 1111 27.55 17.90 -15.61
N LEU A 1112 27.58 16.59 -15.45
CA LEU A 1112 26.55 15.68 -15.94
C LEU A 1112 25.58 15.28 -14.82
N HIS A 1113 24.55 14.52 -15.17
CA HIS A 1113 23.55 13.96 -14.25
C HIS A 1113 24.18 13.21 -13.05
N HIS A 1114 23.50 13.25 -11.90
CA HIS A 1114 23.88 12.58 -10.63
C HIS A 1114 25.22 13.00 -10.01
N VAL A 1115 25.78 14.16 -10.38
CA VAL A 1115 26.98 14.69 -9.72
C VAL A 1115 26.66 15.15 -8.29
N THR A 1116 27.47 14.72 -7.31
CA THR A 1116 27.33 15.11 -5.91
C THR A 1116 28.59 15.82 -5.40
N LEU A 1117 28.46 17.05 -4.91
CA LEU A 1117 29.50 17.80 -4.19
C LEU A 1117 29.14 17.81 -2.69
N GLY A 1118 29.54 16.73 -2.00
CA GLY A 1118 29.10 16.37 -0.65
C GLY A 1118 30.08 16.76 0.47
N GLY A 1119 29.56 16.93 1.68
CA GLY A 1119 30.35 17.29 2.86
C GLY A 1119 30.95 16.08 3.59
N SER A 1120 32.07 16.27 4.31
CA SER A 1120 32.76 15.21 5.08
C SER A 1120 32.19 14.90 6.48
N GLY A 1121 31.08 15.52 6.92
CA GLY A 1121 30.46 15.26 8.23
C GLY A 1121 29.92 16.51 8.95
N THR A 1122 29.77 16.45 10.28
CA THR A 1122 29.09 17.45 11.15
C THR A 1122 29.98 18.62 11.62
N GLY A 1123 31.21 18.74 11.13
CA GLY A 1123 32.14 19.81 11.54
C GLY A 1123 31.76 21.21 11.03
N SER A 1124 32.11 22.25 11.79
CA SER A 1124 31.96 23.66 11.41
C SER A 1124 33.13 24.14 10.53
N GLY A 1125 32.84 24.77 9.39
CA GLY A 1125 33.84 25.32 8.47
C GLY A 1125 33.68 24.82 7.03
N THR A 1126 34.74 24.93 6.23
CA THR A 1126 34.78 24.39 4.86
C THR A 1126 34.71 22.87 4.89
N ARG A 1127 33.57 22.31 4.46
CA ARG A 1127 33.34 20.85 4.48
C ARG A 1127 33.06 20.24 3.11
N HIS A 1128 32.82 21.07 2.10
CA HIS A 1128 32.50 20.67 0.72
C HIS A 1128 33.64 21.03 -0.26
N PRO A 1129 33.63 20.44 -1.46
CA PRO A 1129 34.72 20.56 -2.43
C PRO A 1129 34.89 21.95 -3.05
N THR A 1130 36.06 22.18 -3.63
CA THR A 1130 36.34 23.28 -4.58
C THR A 1130 36.64 22.71 -5.95
N ILE A 1131 35.88 23.12 -6.96
CA ILE A 1131 36.05 22.71 -8.35
C ILE A 1131 36.72 23.85 -9.10
N GLY A 1132 37.90 23.61 -9.67
CA GLY A 1132 38.65 24.58 -10.46
C GLY A 1132 37.98 24.93 -11.79
N ASN A 1133 38.50 25.97 -12.43
CA ASN A 1133 37.95 26.46 -13.71
C ASN A 1133 38.11 25.41 -14.83
N GLY A 1134 37.12 25.30 -15.71
CA GLY A 1134 37.19 24.44 -16.90
C GLY A 1134 37.19 22.93 -16.60
N VAL A 1135 36.74 22.52 -15.42
CA VAL A 1135 36.64 21.10 -15.05
C VAL A 1135 35.44 20.42 -15.73
N LEU A 1136 35.61 19.15 -16.11
CA LEU A 1136 34.52 18.26 -16.50
C LEU A 1136 34.27 17.20 -15.41
N LEU A 1137 33.05 17.14 -14.88
CA LEU A 1137 32.59 16.08 -13.99
C LEU A 1137 31.64 15.14 -14.74
N GLY A 1138 32.08 13.88 -14.92
CA GLY A 1138 31.31 12.80 -15.53
C GLY A 1138 30.01 12.47 -14.80
N ALA A 1139 29.15 11.68 -15.45
CA ALA A 1139 27.89 11.25 -14.85
C ALA A 1139 28.11 10.45 -13.56
N GLY A 1140 27.34 10.73 -12.50
CA GLY A 1140 27.43 10.02 -11.22
C GLY A 1140 28.70 10.28 -10.40
N VAL A 1141 29.49 11.29 -10.73
CA VAL A 1141 30.70 11.64 -9.94
C VAL A 1141 30.31 12.16 -8.56
N SER A 1142 30.93 11.61 -7.51
CA SER A 1142 30.79 12.08 -6.14
C SER A 1142 32.11 12.65 -5.61
N VAL A 1143 32.16 13.94 -5.33
CA VAL A 1143 33.31 14.60 -4.71
C VAL A 1143 32.96 14.89 -3.25
N LEU A 1144 33.66 14.26 -2.31
CA LEU A 1144 33.28 14.23 -0.90
C LEU A 1144 34.35 14.86 -0.02
N GLY A 1145 33.95 15.85 0.77
CA GLY A 1145 34.82 16.54 1.71
C GLY A 1145 35.45 17.82 1.15
N PRO A 1146 36.36 18.46 1.90
CA PRO A 1146 37.03 19.70 1.51
C PRO A 1146 38.16 19.43 0.49
N VAL A 1147 37.82 18.76 -0.60
CA VAL A 1147 38.73 18.35 -1.68
C VAL A 1147 38.80 19.42 -2.76
N VAL A 1148 39.98 19.63 -3.34
CA VAL A 1148 40.20 20.53 -4.48
C VAL A 1148 40.40 19.73 -5.75
N ILE A 1149 39.60 20.03 -6.79
CA ILE A 1149 39.84 19.57 -8.15
C ILE A 1149 40.49 20.71 -8.93
N GLY A 1150 41.71 20.51 -9.40
CA GLY A 1150 42.49 21.49 -10.15
C GLY A 1150 41.82 21.89 -11.46
N HIS A 1151 42.21 23.06 -11.99
CA HIS A 1151 41.66 23.60 -13.23
C HIS A 1151 41.94 22.69 -14.43
N CYS A 1152 41.06 22.75 -15.43
CA CYS A 1152 41.15 21.97 -16.67
C CYS A 1152 41.32 20.46 -16.44
N SER A 1153 40.83 19.95 -15.31
CA SER A 1153 40.86 18.52 -14.97
C SER A 1153 39.55 17.84 -15.34
N LYS A 1154 39.61 16.51 -15.45
CA LYS A 1154 38.51 15.66 -15.90
C LYS A 1154 38.31 14.52 -14.92
N VAL A 1155 37.09 14.34 -14.42
CA VAL A 1155 36.74 13.20 -13.57
C VAL A 1155 35.78 12.30 -14.33
N GLY A 1156 36.17 11.04 -14.54
CA GLY A 1156 35.35 10.08 -15.28
C GLY A 1156 34.09 9.65 -14.54
N ALA A 1157 33.10 9.20 -15.29
CA ALA A 1157 31.80 8.81 -14.77
C ALA A 1157 31.90 7.75 -13.64
N GLY A 1158 30.98 7.82 -12.67
CA GLY A 1158 30.89 6.92 -11.52
C GLY A 1158 32.03 7.01 -10.50
N SER A 1159 32.94 7.99 -10.64
CA SER A 1159 34.10 8.10 -9.76
C SER A 1159 33.77 8.78 -8.43
N VAL A 1160 34.44 8.34 -7.36
CA VAL A 1160 34.31 8.91 -6.01
C VAL A 1160 35.62 9.57 -5.60
N VAL A 1161 35.65 10.90 -5.60
CA VAL A 1161 36.84 11.70 -5.29
C VAL A 1161 36.85 12.06 -3.81
N VAL A 1162 37.88 11.60 -3.08
CA VAL A 1162 38.06 11.82 -1.63
C VAL A 1162 39.41 12.48 -1.30
N SER A 1163 40.21 12.83 -2.32
CA SER A 1163 41.51 13.47 -2.21
C SER A 1163 41.71 14.46 -3.35
N ASP A 1164 42.57 15.46 -3.13
CA ASP A 1164 42.84 16.51 -4.13
C ASP A 1164 43.30 15.93 -5.47
N ILE A 1165 42.79 16.54 -6.55
CA ILE A 1165 43.20 16.26 -7.92
C ILE A 1165 43.96 17.48 -8.42
N GLU A 1166 45.19 17.27 -8.86
CA GLU A 1166 46.01 18.29 -9.50
C GLU A 1166 45.38 18.84 -10.80
N ALA A 1167 45.81 20.02 -11.22
CA ALA A 1167 45.34 20.65 -12.45
C ALA A 1167 45.81 19.90 -13.70
N ASN A 1168 45.01 20.00 -14.78
CA ASN A 1168 45.24 19.32 -16.06
C ASN A 1168 45.41 17.80 -15.87
N SER A 1169 44.56 17.18 -15.05
CA SER A 1169 44.64 15.74 -14.76
C SER A 1169 43.32 15.03 -15.05
N VAL A 1170 43.41 13.77 -15.44
CA VAL A 1170 42.28 12.84 -15.61
C VAL A 1170 42.26 11.89 -14.42
N ALA A 1171 41.13 11.83 -13.71
CA ALA A 1171 40.96 10.94 -12.56
C ALA A 1171 39.75 10.01 -12.72
N VAL A 1172 39.90 8.75 -12.31
CA VAL A 1172 38.82 7.73 -12.33
C VAL A 1172 38.87 6.78 -11.15
N GLY A 1173 37.72 6.20 -10.82
CA GLY A 1173 37.59 5.07 -9.90
C GLY A 1173 36.98 5.42 -8.55
N VAL A 1174 36.91 4.43 -7.66
CA VAL A 1174 36.34 4.52 -6.30
C VAL A 1174 37.34 3.88 -5.32
N PRO A 1175 38.15 4.67 -4.58
CA PRO A 1175 38.34 6.11 -4.72
C PRO A 1175 39.05 6.49 -6.03
N ALA A 1176 38.79 7.69 -6.52
CA ALA A 1176 39.33 8.19 -7.77
C ALA A 1176 40.85 8.40 -7.69
N LYS A 1177 41.58 7.93 -8.71
CA LYS A 1177 43.03 8.12 -8.86
C LYS A 1177 43.33 8.82 -10.17
N VAL A 1178 44.36 9.67 -10.17
CA VAL A 1178 44.88 10.29 -11.39
C VAL A 1178 45.49 9.20 -12.28
N VAL A 1179 44.99 9.10 -13.51
CA VAL A 1179 45.44 8.11 -14.51
C VAL A 1179 46.26 8.73 -15.63
N LYS A 1180 46.07 10.03 -15.90
CA LYS A 1180 46.74 10.74 -17.01
C LYS A 1180 46.85 12.23 -16.73
N LYS A 1181 47.92 12.85 -17.23
CA LYS A 1181 48.06 14.31 -17.36
C LYS A 1181 47.58 14.76 -18.74
N LEU A 1182 46.80 15.83 -18.77
CA LEU A 1182 46.35 16.51 -19.98
C LEU A 1182 47.40 17.52 -20.42
N ASP A 1183 47.49 17.75 -21.74
CA ASP A 1183 48.42 18.70 -22.33
C ASP A 1183 48.04 20.15 -21.96
N GLU A 1184 49.04 21.04 -21.93
CA GLU A 1184 48.80 22.46 -21.68
C GLU A 1184 47.91 23.06 -22.77
N GLY A 1185 46.66 23.36 -22.42
CA GLY A 1185 45.66 23.92 -23.34
C GLY A 1185 44.44 23.03 -23.59
N SER A 1186 44.40 21.80 -23.05
CA SER A 1186 43.19 20.97 -23.09
C SER A 1186 42.01 21.65 -22.39
N GLU A 1187 40.82 21.53 -23.00
CA GLU A 1187 39.56 22.09 -22.48
C GLU A 1187 38.53 20.96 -22.31
N PRO A 1188 38.69 20.08 -21.30
CA PRO A 1188 37.84 18.90 -21.15
C PRO A 1188 36.37 19.24 -20.96
N ASN A 1189 36.07 20.40 -20.37
CA ASN A 1189 34.72 20.94 -20.23
C ASN A 1189 34.04 21.25 -21.57
N ARG A 1190 34.80 21.51 -22.64
CA ARG A 1190 34.28 21.75 -23.99
C ARG A 1190 34.20 20.49 -24.82
N ASP A 1191 35.21 19.64 -24.73
CA ASP A 1191 35.23 18.38 -25.48
C ASP A 1191 34.06 17.47 -25.06
N MET A 1192 33.61 17.59 -23.80
CA MET A 1192 32.51 16.81 -23.21
C MET A 1192 32.71 15.28 -23.31
N ASP A 1193 33.89 14.86 -23.72
CA ASP A 1193 34.24 13.48 -23.99
C ASP A 1193 34.36 12.72 -22.67
N GLN A 1194 33.57 11.66 -22.50
CA GLN A 1194 33.59 10.85 -21.29
C GLN A 1194 34.39 9.55 -21.43
N ILE A 1195 35.06 9.30 -22.56
CA ILE A 1195 35.62 7.97 -22.89
C ILE A 1195 37.07 8.03 -23.38
N LYS A 1196 37.41 8.91 -24.32
CA LYS A 1196 38.64 8.82 -25.13
C LYS A 1196 39.96 8.90 -24.34
N ASP A 1197 39.95 9.52 -23.17
CA ASP A 1197 41.12 9.60 -22.28
C ASP A 1197 41.16 8.54 -21.17
N PHE A 1198 40.14 7.67 -21.11
CA PHE A 1198 40.01 6.62 -20.08
C PHE A 1198 40.32 5.22 -20.62
N ILE A 1199 40.42 5.07 -21.95
CA ILE A 1199 40.89 3.85 -22.58
C ILE A 1199 42.42 3.82 -22.41
N LEU A 1200 42.88 3.14 -21.35
CA LEU A 1200 44.19 2.47 -21.41
C LEU A 1200 44.10 1.50 -22.60
N ASP A 1201 45.13 1.49 -23.47
CA ASP A 1201 45.29 0.54 -24.59
C ASP A 1201 45.30 -0.92 -24.10
N TYR A 1202 44.17 -1.42 -23.62
CA TYR A 1202 43.91 -2.83 -23.39
C TYR A 1202 43.45 -3.39 -24.73
N VAL A 1203 44.41 -3.93 -25.46
CA VAL A 1203 44.17 -4.95 -26.47
C VAL A 1203 43.44 -6.10 -25.77
N ILE A 1204 42.18 -6.33 -26.16
CA ILE A 1204 41.37 -7.49 -25.76
C ILE A 1204 41.92 -8.74 -26.43
#